data_AF-A0A8D2KW68-F1
#
_entry.id   AF-A0A8D2KW68-F1
#
_cell.length_a   1.000
_cell.length_b   1.000
_cell.length_c   1.000
_cell.angle_alpha   90.00
_cell.angle_beta   90.00
_cell.angle_gamma   90.00
#
_symmetry.space_group_name_H-M   'P 1'
#
loop_
_entity.id
_entity.type
_entity.pdbx_description
1 polymer ?
#
loop_
_entity_poly.entity_id
_entity_poly.type
_entity_poly.pdbx_seq_one_letter_code
_entity_poly.pdbx_strand_id
1 'polypeptide(L)'
;MLPMFFYLLARDYPWVLKNKRPEKLRDTLKELEELMQNSQCVLSRWKNKYVCQLLFHSGVLVSLSLSGPQLERVVIDRTLMGKLISNTISDAVLTDSFMILSFSEQSKLCFIQFTKTTSSPDVNKKLEKLSALDFKISYVDIPGLGKRTKYHLAINCIQDMVICWWSVSKDEVWPWSPVSGERKRANLLLLRCEFGKLEVLSYVRTDGDPLDAGFSLYQPYQIQTVERSLSADQEPMVDSCIYECIRNKVQCVAVTKIPLTSKAISCCRNITEDKLVLGCEDSSIVLYEVYRQITLLGQAELLPTLMCCHPSGAIILVGSSQGELQLFDMALSPIKIQLLAEDISLKSTLQFSEKIDVSSSLTQIQWTVPLATYQSMDDTGIHDLLLFMFDKGPIGILHFKMGVIPRGQLGLVEIIQEYIHQDEMYEAINILCGMNWNTMGHQCYVSLSAIVNYLLKQKLTPAREAQLEASLGTFYAPTRPLSETTILEYRDQISRYARRFFHHLLRHQRFEKAFLLAVDIGARDLFMDIHYFALDKGELALAEVAKKKASDIDTESITTGVGLICKSSGPNILVLVNGSSVPEYMDWTDVCMYVCHIYDFCIYIFYREMHANIFYTRIFIKMKNLKRVLTISNAHLVFFQFLLFLF
;
A
#
# COMPACT_ATOMS: atom_id res chain seq x y z
N MET A 1 -10.47 -8.01 -26.71
CA MET A 1 -9.81 -9.26 -26.24
C MET A 1 -9.32 -10.11 -27.41
N LEU A 2 -10.08 -10.18 -28.53
CA LEU A 2 -9.65 -10.88 -29.73
C LEU A 2 -8.30 -10.39 -30.32
N PRO A 3 -7.96 -9.08 -30.34
CA PRO A 3 -6.65 -8.61 -30.80
C PRO A 3 -5.49 -9.09 -29.90
N MET A 4 -5.70 -9.13 -28.57
CA MET A 4 -4.72 -9.66 -27.61
C MET A 4 -4.59 -11.19 -27.73
N PHE A 5 -5.71 -11.88 -28.01
CA PHE A 5 -5.71 -13.31 -28.35
C PHE A 5 -4.92 -13.57 -29.64
N PHE A 6 -5.13 -12.80 -30.70
CA PHE A 6 -4.37 -12.90 -31.94
C PHE A 6 -2.89 -12.49 -31.75
N TYR A 7 -2.60 -11.50 -30.91
CA TYR A 7 -1.22 -11.11 -30.58
C TYR A 7 -0.45 -12.23 -29.86
N LEU A 8 -1.08 -12.89 -28.88
CA LEU A 8 -0.47 -14.04 -28.18
C LEU A 8 -0.33 -15.27 -29.10
N LEU A 9 -1.31 -15.53 -29.97
CA LEU A 9 -1.24 -16.58 -30.99
C LEU A 9 -0.17 -16.31 -32.05
N ALA A 10 0.00 -15.05 -32.48
CA ALA A 10 1.01 -14.65 -33.45
C ALA A 10 2.45 -14.74 -32.92
N ARG A 11 2.62 -14.86 -31.59
CA ARG A 11 3.91 -15.08 -30.91
C ARG A 11 4.10 -16.52 -30.43
N ASP A 12 3.37 -17.47 -31.00
CA ASP A 12 3.45 -18.91 -30.68
C ASP A 12 3.23 -19.26 -29.19
N TYR A 13 2.57 -18.40 -28.41
CA TYR A 13 2.17 -18.73 -27.05
C TYR A 13 0.87 -19.55 -27.09
N PRO A 14 0.86 -20.80 -26.61
CA PRO A 14 -0.33 -21.64 -26.62
C PRO A 14 -1.34 -21.13 -25.58
N TRP A 15 -2.25 -20.25 -25.98
CA TRP A 15 -3.39 -19.88 -25.14
C TRP A 15 -4.51 -20.91 -25.29
N VAL A 16 -4.43 -21.98 -24.51
CA VAL A 16 -5.51 -22.95 -24.37
C VAL A 16 -6.50 -22.40 -23.34
N LEU A 17 -7.67 -21.93 -23.82
CA LEU A 17 -8.82 -21.71 -22.95
C LEU A 17 -9.09 -23.01 -22.19
N LYS A 18 -8.81 -23.06 -20.89
CA LYS A 18 -9.10 -24.22 -20.02
C LYS A 18 -10.61 -24.45 -19.81
N ASN A 19 -11.45 -23.70 -20.52
CA ASN A 19 -12.89 -23.76 -20.44
C ASN A 19 -13.42 -25.06 -21.06
N LYS A 20 -14.38 -25.69 -20.39
CA LYS A 20 -15.11 -26.87 -20.88
C LYS A 20 -15.90 -26.60 -22.18
N ARG A 21 -16.22 -25.33 -22.51
CA ARG A 21 -17.00 -24.93 -23.70
C ARG A 21 -16.43 -23.65 -24.37
N PRO A 22 -15.31 -23.74 -25.10
CA PRO A 22 -14.61 -22.56 -25.64
C PRO A 22 -15.38 -21.81 -26.73
N GLU A 23 -16.12 -22.51 -27.61
CA GLU A 23 -16.85 -21.84 -28.71
C GLU A 23 -17.98 -20.94 -28.21
N LYS A 24 -18.75 -21.41 -27.23
CA LYS A 24 -19.81 -20.59 -26.62
C LYS A 24 -19.25 -19.31 -25.97
N LEU A 25 -18.07 -19.42 -25.35
CA LEU A 25 -17.39 -18.26 -24.76
C LEU A 25 -16.98 -17.26 -25.84
N ARG A 26 -16.43 -17.74 -26.97
CA ARG A 26 -16.06 -16.90 -28.11
C ARG A 26 -17.25 -16.12 -28.68
N ASP A 27 -18.40 -16.77 -28.85
CA ASP A 27 -19.60 -16.10 -29.36
C ASP A 27 -20.09 -15.01 -28.41
N THR A 28 -20.15 -15.29 -27.10
CA THR A 28 -20.52 -14.27 -26.10
C THR A 28 -19.49 -13.15 -25.98
N LEU A 29 -18.22 -13.42 -26.29
CA LEU A 29 -17.18 -12.40 -26.32
C LEU A 29 -17.32 -11.47 -27.51
N LYS A 30 -17.66 -12.00 -28.69
CA LYS A 30 -17.98 -11.17 -29.86
C LYS A 30 -19.17 -10.26 -29.57
N GLU A 31 -20.21 -10.82 -28.97
CA GLU A 31 -21.40 -10.06 -28.56
C GLU A 31 -21.05 -8.96 -27.54
N LEU A 32 -20.15 -9.22 -26.59
CA LEU A 32 -19.64 -8.22 -25.67
C LEU A 32 -18.84 -7.13 -26.39
N GLU A 33 -17.96 -7.49 -27.32
CA GLU A 33 -17.17 -6.53 -28.10
C GLU A 33 -18.07 -5.63 -28.98
N GLU A 34 -19.08 -6.19 -29.65
CA GLU A 34 -20.10 -5.43 -30.38
C GLU A 34 -20.87 -4.48 -29.45
N LEU A 35 -21.18 -4.95 -28.24
CA LEU A 35 -21.88 -4.14 -27.25
C LEU A 35 -21.01 -2.99 -26.75
N MET A 36 -19.72 -3.21 -26.52
CA MET A 36 -18.76 -2.16 -26.17
C MET A 36 -18.62 -1.12 -27.30
N GLN A 37 -18.57 -1.56 -28.55
CA GLN A 37 -18.45 -0.66 -29.70
C GLN A 37 -19.67 0.28 -29.85
N ASN A 38 -20.85 -0.21 -29.47
CA ASN A 38 -22.12 0.51 -29.65
C ASN A 38 -22.62 1.22 -28.37
N SER A 39 -22.07 0.90 -27.20
CA SER A 39 -22.57 1.36 -25.91
C SER A 39 -21.43 1.61 -24.93
N GLN A 40 -21.45 2.76 -24.27
CA GLN A 40 -20.46 3.10 -23.26
C GLN A 40 -20.67 2.27 -21.98
N CYS A 41 -19.58 1.76 -21.39
CA CYS A 41 -19.62 1.19 -20.05
C CYS A 41 -19.68 2.33 -19.00
N VAL A 42 -20.70 2.31 -18.14
CA VAL A 42 -20.94 3.36 -17.14
C VAL A 42 -20.45 2.98 -15.75
N LEU A 43 -20.43 1.69 -15.43
CA LEU A 43 -19.95 1.18 -14.14
C LEU A 43 -19.17 -0.11 -14.39
N SER A 44 -17.98 -0.22 -13.79
CA SER A 44 -17.35 -1.53 -13.54
C SER A 44 -17.17 -1.74 -12.04
N ARG A 45 -17.47 -2.95 -11.59
CA ARG A 45 -17.36 -3.31 -10.18
C ARG A 45 -16.90 -4.74 -10.04
N TRP A 46 -15.94 -4.97 -9.15
CA TRP A 46 -15.64 -6.30 -8.63
C TRP A 46 -16.68 -6.68 -7.58
N LYS A 47 -17.49 -7.70 -7.86
CA LYS A 47 -18.42 -8.28 -6.87
C LYS A 47 -17.65 -9.08 -5.83
N ASN A 48 -16.64 -9.82 -6.29
CA ASN A 48 -15.67 -10.56 -5.48
C ASN A 48 -14.41 -10.81 -6.31
N LYS A 49 -13.43 -11.55 -5.77
CA LYS A 49 -12.16 -11.88 -6.47
C LYS A 49 -12.32 -12.69 -7.77
N TYR A 50 -13.51 -13.21 -8.06
CA TYR A 50 -13.80 -14.06 -9.22
C TYR A 50 -14.80 -13.45 -10.21
N VAL A 51 -15.55 -12.42 -9.83
CA VAL A 51 -16.65 -11.89 -10.64
C VAL A 51 -16.55 -10.37 -10.76
N CYS A 52 -16.37 -9.91 -11.99
CA CYS A 52 -16.45 -8.51 -12.36
C CYS A 52 -17.78 -8.25 -13.08
N GLN A 53 -18.44 -7.14 -12.77
CA GLN A 53 -19.71 -6.73 -13.37
C GLN A 53 -19.55 -5.40 -14.08
N LEU A 54 -20.06 -5.32 -15.30
CA LEU A 54 -20.08 -4.13 -16.14
C LEU A 54 -21.53 -3.75 -16.39
N LEU A 55 -21.89 -2.49 -16.14
CA LEU A 55 -23.17 -1.93 -16.57
C LEU A 55 -22.92 -0.98 -17.72
N PHE A 56 -23.70 -1.13 -18.78
CA PHE A 56 -23.64 -0.28 -19.96
C PHE A 56 -24.73 0.79 -19.93
N HIS A 57 -24.48 1.87 -20.66
CA HIS A 57 -25.38 3.02 -20.87
C HIS A 57 -26.81 2.58 -21.18
N SER A 58 -26.97 1.54 -22.01
CA SER A 58 -28.24 0.96 -22.44
C SER A 58 -29.01 0.18 -21.36
N GLY A 59 -28.44 0.00 -20.16
CA GLY A 59 -29.00 -0.82 -19.09
C GLY A 59 -28.67 -2.32 -19.19
N VAL A 60 -27.74 -2.71 -20.08
CA VAL A 60 -27.25 -4.10 -20.16
C VAL A 60 -26.25 -4.34 -19.04
N LEU A 61 -26.49 -5.38 -18.24
CA LEU A 61 -25.57 -5.85 -17.21
C LEU A 61 -24.78 -7.04 -17.74
N VAL A 62 -23.46 -6.94 -17.72
CA VAL A 62 -22.55 -8.02 -18.11
C VAL A 62 -21.80 -8.51 -16.88
N SER A 63 -21.83 -9.81 -16.59
CA SER A 63 -21.01 -10.44 -15.54
C SER A 63 -19.92 -11.29 -16.16
N LEU A 64 -18.67 -10.99 -15.80
CA LEU A 64 -17.45 -11.69 -16.19
C LEU A 64 -16.98 -12.56 -15.03
N SER A 65 -16.95 -13.88 -15.21
CA SER A 65 -16.43 -14.82 -14.22
C SER A 65 -15.01 -15.25 -14.59
N LEU A 66 -14.09 -15.18 -13.63
CA LEU A 66 -12.66 -15.40 -13.79
C LEU A 66 -12.17 -16.54 -12.89
N SER A 67 -11.11 -17.20 -13.36
CA SER A 67 -10.32 -18.17 -12.62
C SER A 67 -8.84 -17.86 -12.83
N GLY A 68 -8.23 -17.28 -11.79
CA GLY A 68 -6.99 -16.53 -11.94
C GLY A 68 -7.16 -15.37 -12.94
N PRO A 69 -6.18 -15.14 -13.83
CA PRO A 69 -6.30 -14.18 -14.92
C PRO A 69 -7.14 -14.69 -16.10
N GLN A 70 -7.68 -15.91 -16.05
CA GLN A 70 -8.41 -16.51 -17.17
C GLN A 70 -9.91 -16.23 -17.09
N LEU A 71 -10.50 -15.82 -18.20
CA LEU A 71 -11.95 -15.64 -18.33
C LEU A 71 -12.63 -16.99 -18.56
N GLU A 72 -13.52 -17.37 -17.64
CA GLU A 72 -14.28 -18.63 -17.71
C GLU A 72 -15.66 -18.45 -18.33
N ARG A 73 -16.35 -17.34 -18.02
CA ARG A 73 -17.75 -17.17 -18.42
C ARG A 73 -18.09 -15.70 -18.58
N VAL A 74 -18.87 -15.40 -19.61
CA VAL A 74 -19.51 -14.10 -19.84
C VAL A 74 -21.02 -14.31 -19.78
N VAL A 75 -21.72 -13.46 -19.05
CA VAL A 75 -23.17 -13.45 -18.93
C VAL A 75 -23.67 -12.07 -19.30
N ILE A 76 -24.48 -11.98 -20.36
CA ILE A 76 -25.09 -10.72 -20.81
C ILE A 76 -26.57 -10.75 -20.42
N ASP A 77 -26.99 -9.77 -19.63
CA ASP A 77 -28.36 -9.63 -19.15
C ASP A 77 -28.96 -8.30 -19.65
N ARG A 78 -30.04 -8.41 -20.41
CA ARG A 78 -30.76 -7.30 -21.05
C ARG A 78 -32.06 -6.92 -20.35
N THR A 79 -32.32 -7.45 -19.16
CA THR A 79 -33.63 -7.37 -18.48
C THR A 79 -34.12 -5.94 -18.21
N LEU A 80 -33.21 -4.97 -18.09
CA LEU A 80 -33.54 -3.56 -17.85
C LEU A 80 -33.73 -2.74 -19.13
N MET A 81 -33.27 -3.22 -20.28
CA MET A 81 -33.43 -2.49 -21.54
C MET A 81 -34.91 -2.26 -21.83
N GLY A 82 -35.28 -1.02 -22.10
CA GLY A 82 -36.67 -0.62 -22.38
C GLY A 82 -37.59 -0.52 -21.15
N LYS A 83 -37.11 -0.79 -19.93
CA LYS A 83 -37.89 -0.60 -18.68
C LYS A 83 -37.59 0.72 -17.97
N LEU A 84 -36.53 1.41 -18.38
CA LEU A 84 -36.07 2.68 -17.79
C LEU A 84 -36.71 3.86 -18.52
N ILE A 85 -36.86 4.99 -17.83
CA ILE A 85 -37.36 6.25 -18.41
C ILE A 85 -36.42 6.88 -19.44
N SER A 86 -35.15 6.48 -19.42
CA SER A 86 -34.13 6.88 -20.39
C SER A 86 -33.15 5.73 -20.60
N ASN A 87 -32.62 5.64 -21.81
CA ASN A 87 -31.51 4.75 -22.13
C ASN A 87 -30.15 5.43 -21.95
N THR A 88 -30.08 6.68 -21.49
CA THR A 88 -28.83 7.44 -21.30
C THR A 88 -28.37 7.43 -19.84
N ILE A 89 -28.05 6.25 -19.31
CA ILE A 89 -27.46 6.13 -17.97
C ILE A 89 -26.10 6.83 -17.96
N SER A 90 -25.84 7.67 -16.95
CA SER A 90 -24.56 8.39 -16.78
C SER A 90 -23.64 7.78 -15.74
N ASP A 91 -24.21 7.26 -14.66
CA ASP A 91 -23.49 6.60 -13.57
C ASP A 91 -24.45 5.66 -12.82
N ALA A 92 -23.89 4.74 -12.04
CA ALA A 92 -24.66 3.74 -11.32
C ALA A 92 -23.99 3.26 -10.03
N VAL A 93 -24.81 2.95 -9.03
CA VAL A 93 -24.44 2.15 -7.86
C VAL A 93 -25.20 0.84 -7.93
N LEU A 94 -24.49 -0.28 -7.91
CA LEU A 94 -25.07 -1.62 -7.87
C LEU A 94 -24.72 -2.27 -6.53
N THR A 95 -25.71 -2.76 -5.79
CA THR A 95 -25.55 -3.59 -4.58
C THR A 95 -26.21 -4.96 -4.80
N ASP A 96 -26.14 -5.85 -3.79
CA ASP A 96 -26.84 -7.14 -3.86
C ASP A 96 -28.36 -7.01 -3.67
N SER A 97 -28.83 -5.90 -3.11
CA SER A 97 -30.23 -5.67 -2.73
C SER A 97 -30.92 -4.62 -3.60
N PHE A 98 -30.19 -3.69 -4.20
CA PHE A 98 -30.76 -2.65 -5.06
C PHE A 98 -29.74 -2.10 -6.06
N MET A 99 -30.23 -1.26 -6.96
CA MET A 99 -29.40 -0.48 -7.89
C MET A 99 -29.93 0.95 -8.00
N ILE A 100 -29.03 1.91 -8.09
CA ILE A 100 -29.34 3.33 -8.29
C ILE A 100 -28.69 3.78 -9.59
N LEU A 101 -29.44 4.45 -10.45
CA LEU A 101 -28.95 4.96 -11.74
C LEU A 101 -29.18 6.48 -11.82
N SER A 102 -28.20 7.19 -12.36
CA SER A 102 -28.35 8.58 -12.82
C SER A 102 -28.46 8.62 -14.34
N PHE A 103 -29.08 9.67 -14.89
CA PHE A 103 -29.25 9.85 -16.33
C PHE A 103 -28.61 11.15 -16.83
N SER A 104 -28.02 11.13 -18.02
CA SER A 104 -27.38 12.31 -18.63
C SER A 104 -28.38 13.40 -19.05
N GLU A 105 -29.58 12.99 -19.46
CA GLU A 105 -30.58 13.89 -20.06
C GLU A 105 -31.73 14.23 -19.11
N GLN A 106 -31.86 13.51 -17.99
CA GLN A 106 -32.96 13.66 -17.06
C GLN A 106 -32.43 13.93 -15.66
N SER A 107 -32.95 14.97 -15.01
CA SER A 107 -32.66 15.29 -13.61
C SER A 107 -33.47 14.41 -12.67
N LYS A 108 -33.34 13.09 -12.82
CA LYS A 108 -33.97 12.08 -11.97
C LYS A 108 -32.96 10.98 -11.63
N LEU A 109 -33.09 10.42 -10.43
CA LEU A 109 -32.44 9.16 -10.05
C LEU A 109 -33.44 8.02 -10.15
N CYS A 110 -33.00 6.89 -10.71
CA CYS A 110 -33.76 5.65 -10.73
C CYS A 110 -33.30 4.78 -9.57
N PHE A 111 -34.24 4.32 -8.74
CA PHE A 111 -34.00 3.35 -7.68
C PHE A 111 -34.70 2.04 -8.01
N ILE A 112 -33.93 0.96 -8.10
CA ILE A 112 -34.38 -0.39 -8.46
C ILE A 112 -34.14 -1.29 -7.26
N GLN A 113 -35.20 -1.67 -6.56
CA GLN A 113 -35.14 -2.62 -5.46
C GLN A 113 -35.22 -4.05 -6.00
N PHE A 114 -34.27 -4.90 -5.62
CA PHE A 114 -34.34 -6.33 -5.88
C PHE A 114 -35.09 -7.04 -4.74
N THR A 115 -35.98 -7.96 -5.11
CA THR A 115 -36.69 -8.85 -4.20
C THR A 115 -36.36 -10.30 -4.54
N LYS A 116 -36.08 -11.10 -3.49
CA LYS A 116 -35.69 -12.50 -3.67
C LYS A 116 -36.87 -13.32 -4.18
N THR A 117 -36.64 -14.05 -5.27
CA THR A 117 -37.46 -15.20 -5.62
C THR A 117 -37.04 -16.38 -4.73
N THR A 118 -38.01 -17.13 -4.21
CA THR A 118 -37.89 -18.09 -3.09
C THR A 118 -37.09 -19.37 -3.39
N SER A 119 -36.20 -19.39 -4.39
CA SER A 119 -35.60 -20.64 -4.91
C SER A 119 -34.14 -20.53 -5.38
N SER A 120 -33.17 -20.35 -4.46
CA SER A 120 -31.83 -20.99 -4.59
C SER A 120 -30.92 -20.79 -3.36
N PRO A 121 -30.15 -21.82 -2.94
CA PRO A 121 -29.24 -21.73 -1.79
C PRO A 121 -27.86 -21.09 -2.08
N ASP A 122 -27.43 -20.98 -3.34
CA ASP A 122 -26.08 -20.49 -3.70
C ASP A 122 -25.95 -18.97 -3.57
N VAL A 123 -25.41 -18.46 -2.45
CA VAL A 123 -25.27 -17.00 -2.18
C VAL A 123 -24.42 -16.26 -3.22
N ASN A 124 -23.40 -16.92 -3.79
CA ASN A 124 -22.44 -16.27 -4.70
C ASN A 124 -22.94 -16.08 -6.14
N LYS A 125 -23.82 -16.96 -6.65
CA LYS A 125 -24.36 -16.89 -8.03
C LYS A 125 -25.57 -15.95 -8.19
N LYS A 126 -26.10 -15.40 -7.10
CA LYS A 126 -27.44 -14.75 -7.02
C LYS A 126 -27.64 -13.46 -7.82
N LEU A 127 -26.58 -12.76 -8.22
CA LEU A 127 -26.68 -11.50 -8.98
C LEU A 127 -25.98 -11.58 -10.35
N GLU A 128 -25.76 -12.78 -10.88
CA GLU A 128 -25.18 -12.94 -12.23
C GLU A 128 -26.23 -12.68 -13.34
N LYS A 129 -27.52 -12.80 -13.02
CA LYS A 129 -28.64 -12.47 -13.92
C LYS A 129 -29.78 -11.81 -13.13
N LEU A 130 -30.13 -10.59 -13.53
CA LEU A 130 -31.30 -9.86 -13.07
C LEU A 130 -32.60 -10.54 -13.49
N SER A 131 -32.60 -11.32 -14.58
CA SER A 131 -33.77 -12.07 -15.05
C SER A 131 -34.32 -13.09 -14.03
N ALA A 132 -33.52 -13.45 -13.02
CA ALA A 132 -33.92 -14.39 -11.97
C ALA A 132 -34.53 -13.71 -10.73
N LEU A 133 -34.55 -12.37 -10.71
CA LEU A 133 -35.01 -11.56 -9.59
C LEU A 133 -36.27 -10.79 -9.97
N ASP A 134 -37.17 -10.65 -9.00
CA ASP A 134 -38.23 -9.65 -9.10
C ASP A 134 -37.67 -8.29 -8.69
N PHE A 135 -38.12 -7.22 -9.34
CA PHE A 135 -37.66 -5.88 -9.00
C PHE A 135 -38.73 -4.81 -9.15
N LYS A 136 -38.61 -3.77 -8.32
CA LYS A 136 -39.48 -2.59 -8.34
C LYS A 136 -38.66 -1.36 -8.69
N ILE A 137 -39.12 -0.60 -9.69
CA ILE A 137 -38.50 0.65 -10.12
C ILE A 137 -39.26 1.83 -9.51
N SER A 138 -38.51 2.80 -8.99
CA SER A 138 -39.02 4.09 -8.51
C SER A 138 -38.07 5.22 -8.92
N TYR A 139 -38.57 6.46 -8.92
CA TYR A 139 -37.81 7.61 -9.39
C TYR A 139 -37.86 8.76 -8.38
N VAL A 140 -36.75 9.48 -8.26
CA VAL A 140 -36.58 10.64 -7.37
C VAL A 140 -36.08 11.82 -8.20
N ASP A 141 -36.71 12.98 -8.09
CA ASP A 141 -36.28 14.18 -8.79
C ASP A 141 -35.07 14.83 -8.10
N ILE A 142 -34.08 15.24 -8.89
CA ILE A 142 -32.88 15.95 -8.43
C ILE A 142 -32.80 17.35 -9.09
N PRO A 143 -32.01 18.29 -8.54
CA PRO A 143 -31.83 19.60 -9.15
C PRO A 143 -31.25 19.47 -10.56
N GLY A 144 -31.96 20.01 -11.55
CA GLY A 144 -31.47 20.12 -12.92
C GLY A 144 -30.72 21.43 -13.13
N LEU A 145 -29.43 21.34 -13.43
CA LEU A 145 -28.53 22.47 -13.71
C LEU A 145 -28.19 22.56 -15.20
N GLY A 146 -29.17 22.34 -16.07
CA GLY A 146 -29.00 22.43 -17.52
C GLY A 146 -28.83 21.09 -18.24
N LYS A 147 -28.66 21.16 -19.56
CA LYS A 147 -28.49 19.98 -20.43
C LYS A 147 -27.01 19.58 -20.39
N ARG A 148 -26.70 18.39 -19.83
CA ARG A 148 -25.40 17.66 -19.84
C ARG A 148 -24.57 17.63 -18.53
N THR A 149 -25.15 17.89 -17.36
CA THR A 149 -24.45 17.60 -16.09
C THR A 149 -24.28 16.09 -15.89
N LYS A 150 -23.04 15.64 -15.63
CA LYS A 150 -22.78 14.24 -15.24
C LYS A 150 -22.90 14.11 -13.74
N TYR A 151 -23.86 13.31 -13.29
CA TYR A 151 -24.09 13.01 -11.88
C TYR A 151 -23.32 11.76 -11.46
N HIS A 152 -22.53 11.90 -10.41
CA HIS A 152 -21.74 10.84 -9.82
C HIS A 152 -22.39 10.30 -8.55
N LEU A 153 -22.41 8.98 -8.38
CA LEU A 153 -23.06 8.30 -7.26
C LEU A 153 -22.04 7.55 -6.40
N ALA A 154 -22.14 7.70 -5.09
CA ALA A 154 -21.38 6.89 -4.14
C ALA A 154 -22.27 6.44 -2.98
N ILE A 155 -21.98 5.27 -2.42
CA ILE A 155 -22.75 4.64 -1.34
C ILE A 155 -21.83 4.29 -0.18
N ASN A 156 -22.36 4.38 1.04
CA ASN A 156 -21.59 4.02 2.22
C ASN A 156 -21.48 2.50 2.43
N CYS A 157 -20.56 2.09 3.31
CA CYS A 157 -20.24 0.68 3.53
C CYS A 157 -21.41 -0.15 4.11
N ILE A 158 -22.36 0.48 4.81
CA ILE A 158 -23.57 -0.16 5.36
C ILE A 158 -24.79 -0.08 4.42
N GLN A 159 -24.66 0.60 3.28
CA GLN A 159 -25.64 0.70 2.19
C GLN A 159 -26.98 1.37 2.56
N ASP A 160 -27.01 2.29 3.51
CA ASP A 160 -28.19 3.08 3.91
C ASP A 160 -28.15 4.54 3.43
N MET A 161 -26.97 5.06 3.10
CA MET A 161 -26.75 6.44 2.65
C MET A 161 -26.04 6.48 1.31
N VAL A 162 -26.48 7.43 0.48
CA VAL A 162 -25.98 7.63 -0.88
C VAL A 162 -25.70 9.11 -1.07
N ILE A 163 -24.61 9.44 -1.73
CA ILE A 163 -24.37 10.79 -2.24
C ILE A 163 -24.52 10.84 -3.75
N CYS A 164 -25.09 11.93 -4.24
CA CYS A 164 -25.12 12.27 -5.66
C CYS A 164 -24.46 13.64 -5.83
N TRP A 165 -23.36 13.70 -6.56
CA TRP A 165 -22.56 14.92 -6.71
C TRP A 165 -22.20 15.20 -8.16
N TRP A 166 -21.81 16.44 -8.46
CA TRP A 166 -21.41 16.87 -9.79
C TRP A 166 -20.46 18.07 -9.73
N SER A 167 -19.68 18.24 -10.80
CA SER A 167 -18.84 19.43 -10.97
C SER A 167 -19.68 20.64 -11.36
N VAL A 168 -19.30 21.82 -10.85
CA VAL A 168 -20.00 23.08 -11.12
C VAL A 168 -19.32 23.78 -12.29
N SER A 169 -20.01 23.87 -13.43
CA SER A 169 -19.54 24.66 -14.57
C SER A 169 -19.46 26.14 -14.21
N LYS A 170 -18.31 26.77 -14.50
CA LYS A 170 -18.08 28.22 -14.24
C LYS A 170 -19.10 29.15 -14.91
N ASP A 171 -19.83 28.68 -15.91
CA ASP A 171 -20.66 29.51 -16.80
C ASP A 171 -22.10 29.80 -16.31
N GLU A 172 -22.57 29.27 -15.18
CA GLU A 172 -24.00 29.32 -14.83
C GLU A 172 -24.39 30.07 -13.53
N VAL A 173 -23.53 30.91 -12.95
CA VAL A 173 -23.95 31.78 -11.83
C VAL A 173 -23.45 33.20 -12.01
N TRP A 174 -24.28 34.06 -12.60
CA TRP A 174 -24.04 35.50 -12.64
C TRP A 174 -24.17 36.10 -11.24
N PRO A 175 -23.33 37.09 -10.85
CA PRO A 175 -23.34 37.72 -9.53
C PRO A 175 -24.69 38.35 -9.14
N TRP A 176 -25.53 38.69 -10.14
CA TRP A 176 -26.84 39.30 -9.97
C TRP A 176 -28.02 38.32 -10.07
N SER A 177 -27.79 37.01 -10.18
CA SER A 177 -28.89 36.04 -10.14
C SER A 177 -29.58 36.10 -8.76
N PRO A 178 -30.91 36.28 -8.71
CA PRO A 178 -31.64 36.46 -7.45
C PRO A 178 -31.38 35.28 -6.53
N VAL A 179 -31.24 35.55 -5.24
CA VAL A 179 -30.87 34.62 -4.16
C VAL A 179 -31.59 33.27 -4.34
N SER A 180 -30.93 32.37 -5.05
CA SER A 180 -31.47 31.07 -5.41
C SER A 180 -31.34 30.19 -4.18
N GLY A 181 -32.44 29.57 -3.72
CA GLY A 181 -32.42 28.71 -2.54
C GLY A 181 -31.35 27.60 -2.62
N GLU A 182 -30.93 27.06 -1.47
CA GLU A 182 -29.87 26.05 -1.30
C GLU A 182 -29.90 24.94 -2.37
N ARG A 183 -31.11 24.49 -2.72
CA ARG A 183 -31.40 23.50 -3.77
C ARG A 183 -30.79 23.81 -5.15
N LYS A 184 -30.70 25.08 -5.55
CA LYS A 184 -30.20 25.49 -6.87
C LYS A 184 -28.68 25.70 -6.91
N ARG A 185 -28.05 25.88 -5.74
CA ARG A 185 -26.60 26.07 -5.64
C ARG A 185 -25.88 24.77 -5.30
N ALA A 186 -26.59 23.81 -4.71
CA ALA A 186 -26.00 22.55 -4.32
C ALA A 186 -25.31 21.85 -5.50
N ASN A 187 -24.23 21.15 -5.17
CA ASN A 187 -23.48 20.29 -6.07
C ASN A 187 -23.16 18.93 -5.44
N LEU A 188 -23.76 18.67 -4.26
CA LEU A 188 -23.79 17.40 -3.58
C LEU A 188 -25.17 17.22 -2.91
N LEU A 189 -25.76 16.04 -3.06
CA LEU A 189 -27.00 15.63 -2.42
C LEU A 189 -26.71 14.46 -1.49
N LEU A 190 -27.27 14.52 -0.28
CA LEU A 190 -27.34 13.35 0.60
C LEU A 190 -28.70 12.69 0.42
N LEU A 191 -28.71 11.39 0.16
CA LEU A 191 -29.90 10.57 0.02
C LEU A 191 -29.88 9.41 1.02
N ARG A 192 -31.05 9.03 1.50
CA ARG A 192 -31.27 7.84 2.31
C ARG A 192 -31.93 6.74 1.48
N CYS A 193 -31.42 5.53 1.61
CA CYS A 193 -31.98 4.32 1.06
C CYS A 193 -32.57 3.47 2.19
N GLU A 194 -33.89 3.53 2.39
CA GLU A 194 -34.57 2.75 3.44
C GLU A 194 -35.92 2.24 2.96
N PHE A 195 -36.31 1.04 3.40
CA PHE A 195 -37.61 0.41 3.09
C PHE A 195 -37.97 0.37 1.59
N GLY A 196 -36.97 0.19 0.71
CA GLY A 196 -37.18 0.13 -0.73
C GLY A 196 -37.58 1.47 -1.36
N LYS A 197 -37.22 2.58 -0.72
CA LYS A 197 -37.37 3.95 -1.23
C LYS A 197 -36.06 4.71 -1.11
N LEU A 198 -35.87 5.65 -2.03
CA LEU A 198 -34.79 6.62 -2.01
C LEU A 198 -35.37 7.99 -1.66
N GLU A 199 -34.83 8.65 -0.64
CA GLU A 199 -35.29 9.95 -0.14
C GLU A 199 -34.15 10.96 -0.13
N VAL A 200 -34.38 12.19 -0.60
CA VAL A 200 -33.38 13.26 -0.53
C VAL A 200 -33.43 13.91 0.85
N LEU A 201 -32.31 13.85 1.57
CA LEU A 201 -32.19 14.38 2.93
C LEU A 201 -31.68 15.82 2.97
N SER A 202 -30.65 16.14 2.19
CA SER A 202 -30.05 17.48 2.19
C SER A 202 -29.41 17.87 0.87
N TYR A 203 -29.28 19.18 0.68
CA TYR A 203 -28.67 19.85 -0.47
C TYR A 203 -27.43 20.58 0.03
N VAL A 204 -26.25 20.22 -0.48
CA VAL A 204 -24.96 20.72 0.00
C VAL A 204 -24.25 21.45 -1.12
N ARG A 205 -23.77 22.66 -0.84
CA ARG A 205 -22.81 23.38 -1.68
C ARG A 205 -21.43 23.15 -1.09
N THR A 206 -20.53 22.55 -1.86
CA THR A 206 -19.11 22.47 -1.51
C THR A 206 -18.42 23.82 -1.79
N ASP A 207 -17.31 24.08 -1.11
CA ASP A 207 -16.59 25.35 -1.26
C ASP A 207 -15.82 25.40 -2.58
N GLY A 208 -15.17 24.29 -2.95
CA GLY A 208 -14.49 24.13 -4.24
C GLY A 208 -15.31 23.35 -5.27
N ASP A 209 -14.69 23.07 -6.42
CA ASP A 209 -15.25 22.21 -7.47
C ASP A 209 -14.84 20.75 -7.24
N PRO A 210 -15.76 19.82 -6.93
CA PRO A 210 -15.43 18.44 -6.61
C PRO A 210 -14.75 17.72 -7.79
N LEU A 211 -13.56 17.18 -7.53
CA LEU A 211 -12.86 16.23 -8.39
C LEU A 211 -13.25 14.78 -8.04
N ASP A 212 -13.44 14.49 -6.75
CA ASP A 212 -13.88 13.20 -6.24
C ASP A 212 -14.68 13.38 -4.95
N ALA A 213 -15.67 12.51 -4.72
CA ALA A 213 -16.43 12.47 -3.48
C ALA A 213 -16.97 11.05 -3.22
N GLY A 214 -16.75 10.57 -2.00
CA GLY A 214 -17.16 9.24 -1.56
C GLY A 214 -17.35 9.17 -0.04
N PHE A 215 -17.91 8.07 0.44
CA PHE A 215 -17.96 7.79 1.87
C PHE A 215 -16.64 7.20 2.35
N SER A 216 -16.30 7.45 3.61
CA SER A 216 -15.20 6.74 4.26
C SER A 216 -15.48 5.23 4.32
N LEU A 217 -14.44 4.44 4.09
CA LEU A 217 -14.41 2.99 4.22
C LEU A 217 -14.60 2.55 5.68
N TYR A 218 -14.16 3.37 6.65
CA TYR A 218 -14.19 3.06 8.08
C TYR A 218 -15.32 3.76 8.84
N GLN A 219 -15.77 4.93 8.34
CA GLN A 219 -16.82 5.72 8.97
C GLN A 219 -18.03 5.89 8.02
N PRO A 220 -19.11 5.11 8.21
CA PRO A 220 -20.23 5.05 7.25
C PRO A 220 -21.00 6.37 7.06
N TYR A 221 -20.88 7.31 8.00
CA TYR A 221 -21.57 8.59 7.98
C TYR A 221 -20.62 9.77 7.75
N GLN A 222 -19.39 9.49 7.34
CA GLN A 222 -18.40 10.49 6.97
C GLN A 222 -18.22 10.47 5.44
N ILE A 223 -18.30 11.65 4.83
CA ILE A 223 -18.06 11.87 3.40
C ILE A 223 -16.70 12.55 3.26
N GLN A 224 -15.87 12.05 2.35
CA GLN A 224 -14.59 12.65 2.00
C GLN A 224 -14.67 13.19 0.58
N THR A 225 -14.27 14.43 0.38
CA THR A 225 -14.22 15.08 -0.94
C THR A 225 -12.81 15.56 -1.26
N VAL A 226 -12.50 15.58 -2.55
CA VAL A 226 -11.32 16.26 -3.12
C VAL A 226 -11.86 17.38 -3.98
N GLU A 227 -11.59 18.62 -3.62
CA GLU A 227 -12.17 19.80 -4.27
C GLU A 227 -11.07 20.67 -4.86
N ARG A 228 -11.23 21.08 -6.11
CA ARG A 228 -10.33 22.05 -6.75
C ARG A 228 -10.65 23.44 -6.22
N SER A 229 -9.64 24.09 -5.69
CA SER A 229 -9.73 25.44 -5.13
C SER A 229 -8.61 26.31 -5.71
N LEU A 230 -8.65 27.61 -5.40
CA LEU A 230 -7.60 28.57 -5.74
C LEU A 230 -7.14 29.25 -4.46
N SER A 231 -5.84 29.53 -4.35
CA SER A 231 -5.29 30.34 -3.28
C SER A 231 -5.75 31.81 -3.41
N ALA A 232 -5.45 32.63 -2.40
CA ALA A 232 -5.69 34.08 -2.47
C ALA A 232 -4.95 34.72 -3.66
N ASP A 233 -3.80 34.16 -4.03
CA ASP A 233 -2.94 34.61 -5.12
C ASP A 233 -3.30 33.93 -6.47
N GLN A 234 -4.44 33.24 -6.53
CA GLN A 234 -4.91 32.45 -7.68
C GLN A 234 -4.02 31.27 -8.10
N GLU A 235 -3.20 30.76 -7.18
CA GLU A 235 -2.44 29.54 -7.41
C GLU A 235 -3.35 28.30 -7.26
N PRO A 236 -3.13 27.23 -8.05
CA PRO A 236 -3.93 26.02 -7.97
C PRO A 236 -3.76 25.32 -6.63
N MET A 237 -4.88 25.00 -5.99
CA MET A 237 -4.93 24.29 -4.72
C MET A 237 -5.91 23.13 -4.82
N VAL A 238 -5.76 22.14 -3.94
CA VAL A 238 -6.76 21.12 -3.70
C VAL A 238 -7.12 21.09 -2.22
N ASP A 239 -8.42 21.15 -1.94
CA ASP A 239 -8.97 21.04 -0.60
C ASP A 239 -9.44 19.58 -0.41
N SER A 240 -8.83 18.88 0.55
CA SER A 240 -9.31 17.59 1.03
C SER A 240 -10.24 17.83 2.22
N CYS A 241 -11.54 17.72 1.99
CA CYS A 241 -12.56 18.03 2.98
C CYS A 241 -13.18 16.76 3.56
N ILE A 242 -13.50 16.83 4.85
CA ILE A 242 -14.23 15.80 5.59
C ILE A 242 -15.56 16.40 6.02
N TYR A 243 -16.65 15.74 5.66
CA TYR A 243 -18.00 16.09 6.05
C TYR A 243 -18.63 15.00 6.91
N GLU A 244 -19.37 15.39 7.95
CA GLU A 244 -20.12 14.47 8.80
C GLU A 244 -21.63 14.58 8.54
N CYS A 245 -22.29 13.42 8.46
CA CYS A 245 -23.75 13.32 8.33
C CYS A 245 -24.39 13.28 9.73
N ILE A 246 -24.82 14.43 10.25
CA ILE A 246 -25.46 14.56 11.55
C ILE A 246 -26.94 14.92 11.37
N ARG A 247 -27.85 14.08 11.87
CA ARG A 247 -29.31 14.32 11.86
C ARG A 247 -29.83 14.75 10.46
N ASN A 248 -29.45 13.99 9.43
CA ASN A 248 -29.83 14.22 8.02
C ASN A 248 -29.23 15.47 7.37
N LYS A 249 -28.34 16.20 8.07
CA LYS A 249 -27.58 17.31 7.51
C LYS A 249 -26.13 16.90 7.34
N VAL A 250 -25.47 17.53 6.38
CA VAL A 250 -24.04 17.35 6.12
C VAL A 250 -23.32 18.62 6.57
N GLN A 251 -22.28 18.48 7.38
CA GLN A 251 -21.47 19.60 7.86
C GLN A 251 -20.00 19.33 7.59
N CYS A 252 -19.28 20.32 7.06
CA CYS A 252 -17.83 20.22 6.89
C CYS A 252 -17.16 20.34 8.27
N VAL A 253 -16.40 19.31 8.66
CA VAL A 253 -15.72 19.25 9.98
C VAL A 253 -14.23 19.47 9.88
N ALA A 254 -13.62 19.16 8.73
CA ALA A 254 -12.19 19.39 8.52
C ALA A 254 -11.91 19.71 7.05
N VAL A 255 -10.97 20.63 6.81
CA VAL A 255 -10.48 21.00 5.48
C VAL A 255 -8.96 21.01 5.54
N THR A 256 -8.31 20.24 4.67
CA THR A 256 -6.86 20.25 4.49
C THR A 256 -6.53 20.82 3.12
N LYS A 257 -5.87 21.97 3.08
CA LYS A 257 -5.50 22.65 1.83
C LYS A 257 -4.11 22.22 1.38
N ILE A 258 -4.01 21.71 0.16
CA ILE A 258 -2.78 21.18 -0.42
C ILE A 258 -2.38 22.09 -1.59
N PRO A 259 -1.23 22.79 -1.51
CA PRO A 259 -0.75 23.60 -2.62
C PRO A 259 -0.22 22.75 -3.76
N LEU A 260 -0.51 23.18 -4.99
CA LEU A 260 -0.09 22.50 -6.22
C LEU A 260 0.65 23.47 -7.14
N THR A 261 1.53 22.94 -7.98
CA THR A 261 2.18 23.69 -9.06
C THR A 261 1.28 23.83 -10.29
N SER A 262 0.35 22.90 -10.46
CA SER A 262 -0.56 22.81 -11.59
C SER A 262 -1.91 22.23 -11.15
N LYS A 263 -2.94 22.38 -11.98
CA LYS A 263 -4.30 21.97 -11.66
C LYS A 263 -4.42 20.44 -11.61
N ALA A 264 -5.09 19.93 -10.58
CA ALA A 264 -5.37 18.49 -10.44
C ALA A 264 -6.45 18.02 -11.45
N ILE A 265 -6.16 16.92 -12.16
CA ILE A 265 -7.04 16.28 -13.14
C ILE A 265 -7.57 14.93 -12.69
N SER A 266 -6.84 14.22 -11.84
CA SER A 266 -7.23 12.92 -11.29
C SER A 266 -6.78 12.81 -9.83
N CYS A 267 -7.40 11.89 -9.10
CA CYS A 267 -6.97 11.56 -7.75
C CYS A 267 -7.32 10.12 -7.38
N CYS A 268 -6.68 9.61 -6.34
CA CYS A 268 -7.11 8.40 -5.65
C CYS A 268 -6.68 8.44 -4.18
N ARG A 269 -7.40 7.70 -3.33
CA ARG A 269 -7.02 7.46 -1.93
C ARG A 269 -6.53 6.02 -1.77
N ASN A 270 -5.64 5.80 -0.82
CA ASN A 270 -5.29 4.45 -0.41
C ASN A 270 -6.37 3.85 0.51
N ILE A 271 -6.32 2.52 0.71
CA ILE A 271 -7.35 1.79 1.47
C ILE A 271 -7.42 2.19 2.95
N THR A 272 -6.32 2.70 3.51
CA THR A 272 -6.24 3.18 4.90
C THR A 272 -6.68 4.64 5.04
N GLU A 273 -7.01 5.32 3.94
CA GLU A 273 -7.49 6.71 3.89
C GLU A 273 -6.54 7.75 4.53
N ASP A 274 -5.27 7.40 4.72
CA ASP A 274 -4.24 8.27 5.28
C ASP A 274 -3.35 8.92 4.20
N LYS A 275 -3.51 8.53 2.93
CA LYS A 275 -2.76 9.08 1.79
C LYS A 275 -3.70 9.45 0.66
N LEU A 276 -3.60 10.70 0.20
CA LEU A 276 -4.28 11.23 -0.97
C LEU A 276 -3.25 11.46 -2.07
N VAL A 277 -3.49 10.87 -3.24
CA VAL A 277 -2.63 11.05 -4.42
C VAL A 277 -3.39 11.85 -5.48
N LEU A 278 -2.72 12.84 -6.06
CA LEU A 278 -3.24 13.76 -7.05
C LEU A 278 -2.36 13.69 -8.31
N GLY A 279 -3.00 13.68 -9.48
CA GLY A 279 -2.33 13.82 -10.77
C GLY A 279 -2.67 15.18 -11.38
N CYS A 280 -1.66 15.90 -11.86
CA CYS A 280 -1.79 17.28 -12.33
C CYS A 280 -1.65 17.41 -13.86
N GLU A 281 -2.09 18.54 -14.42
CA GLU A 281 -2.03 18.84 -15.86
C GLU A 281 -0.60 18.94 -16.41
N ASP A 282 0.40 19.22 -15.56
CA ASP A 282 1.84 19.27 -15.89
C ASP A 282 2.54 17.90 -15.77
N SER A 283 1.76 16.82 -15.63
CA SER A 283 2.25 15.46 -15.36
C SER A 283 2.98 15.28 -14.03
N SER A 284 2.85 16.24 -13.10
CA SER A 284 3.28 16.01 -11.72
C SER A 284 2.31 15.10 -10.96
N ILE A 285 2.86 14.32 -10.03
CA ILE A 285 2.12 13.50 -9.09
C ILE A 285 2.40 14.03 -7.69
N VAL A 286 1.35 14.34 -6.95
CA VAL A 286 1.43 14.88 -5.59
C VAL A 286 0.82 13.87 -4.63
N LEU A 287 1.58 13.42 -3.64
CA LEU A 287 1.09 12.55 -2.56
C LEU A 287 1.08 13.34 -1.26
N TYR A 288 -0.11 13.55 -0.71
CA TYR A 288 -0.29 14.10 0.62
C TYR A 288 -0.50 12.98 1.63
N GLU A 289 0.37 12.91 2.63
CA GLU A 289 0.28 11.95 3.71
C GLU A 289 -0.24 12.60 4.99
N VAL A 290 -1.46 12.23 5.40
CA VAL A 290 -2.15 12.76 6.58
C VAL A 290 -1.37 12.44 7.86
N TYR A 291 -0.75 11.25 7.92
CA TYR A 291 0.01 10.82 9.10
C TYR A 291 1.33 11.57 9.29
N ARG A 292 1.98 12.11 8.26
CA ARG A 292 3.19 12.94 8.45
C ARG A 292 2.93 14.42 8.22
N GLN A 293 1.76 14.76 7.67
CA GLN A 293 1.44 16.10 7.16
C GLN A 293 2.49 16.62 6.18
N ILE A 294 3.03 15.71 5.37
CA ILE A 294 4.00 16.04 4.34
C ILE A 294 3.37 15.85 2.97
N THR A 295 3.88 16.63 2.02
CA THR A 295 3.55 16.52 0.61
C THR A 295 4.80 16.02 -0.11
N LEU A 296 4.68 14.88 -0.79
CA LEU A 296 5.69 14.36 -1.70
C LEU A 296 5.32 14.73 -3.13
N LEU A 297 6.33 15.04 -3.94
CA LEU A 297 6.20 15.38 -5.34
C LEU A 297 6.99 14.38 -6.18
N GLY A 298 6.35 13.84 -7.22
CA GLY A 298 6.96 13.02 -8.26
C GLY A 298 6.59 13.55 -9.63
N GLN A 299 7.30 13.07 -10.65
CA GLN A 299 7.02 13.41 -12.05
C GLN A 299 6.68 12.13 -12.81
N ALA A 300 5.52 12.12 -13.47
CA ALA A 300 5.14 11.06 -14.39
C ALA A 300 5.74 11.30 -15.78
N GLU A 301 6.03 10.20 -16.48
CA GLU A 301 6.42 10.22 -17.90
C GLU A 301 5.20 10.35 -18.83
N LEU A 302 4.00 10.25 -18.26
CA LEU A 302 2.71 10.30 -18.95
C LEU A 302 1.75 11.25 -18.24
N LEU A 303 0.71 11.71 -18.94
CA LEU A 303 -0.33 12.55 -18.33
C LEU A 303 -1.22 11.69 -17.42
N PRO A 304 -1.30 11.96 -16.10
CA PRO A 304 -2.01 11.14 -15.14
C PRO A 304 -3.53 11.40 -15.24
N THR A 305 -4.20 10.77 -16.19
CA THR A 305 -5.66 10.93 -16.38
C THR A 305 -6.46 9.94 -15.53
N LEU A 306 -5.85 8.80 -15.19
CA LEU A 306 -6.43 7.73 -14.39
C LEU A 306 -5.46 7.36 -13.28
N MET A 307 -5.96 7.12 -12.08
CA MET A 307 -5.13 6.72 -10.95
C MET A 307 -5.86 5.72 -10.06
N CYS A 308 -5.12 4.76 -9.53
CA CYS A 308 -5.63 3.89 -8.47
C CYS A 308 -4.50 3.34 -7.60
N CYS A 309 -4.73 3.32 -6.29
CA CYS A 309 -3.84 2.66 -5.35
C CYS A 309 -4.13 1.15 -5.33
N HIS A 310 -3.08 0.34 -5.27
CA HIS A 310 -3.24 -1.09 -5.03
C HIS A 310 -3.87 -1.35 -3.64
N PRO A 311 -4.76 -2.34 -3.48
CA PRO A 311 -5.44 -2.60 -2.20
C PRO A 311 -4.51 -2.92 -1.03
N SER A 312 -3.30 -3.41 -1.27
CA SER A 312 -2.29 -3.60 -0.21
C SER A 312 -1.67 -2.29 0.28
N GLY A 313 -1.91 -1.18 -0.43
CA GLY A 313 -1.27 0.10 -0.17
C GLY A 313 0.21 0.15 -0.52
N ALA A 314 0.70 -0.73 -1.41
CA ALA A 314 2.13 -0.83 -1.73
C ALA A 314 2.56 -0.02 -2.98
N ILE A 315 1.67 0.12 -3.95
CA ILE A 315 1.93 0.82 -5.21
C ILE A 315 0.77 1.74 -5.61
N ILE A 316 1.11 2.75 -6.39
CA ILE A 316 0.20 3.64 -7.09
C ILE A 316 0.35 3.37 -8.57
N LEU A 317 -0.77 3.10 -9.24
CA LEU A 317 -0.82 2.97 -10.69
C LEU A 317 -1.39 4.24 -11.29
N VAL A 318 -0.69 4.75 -12.29
CA VAL A 318 -1.05 5.95 -13.05
C VAL A 318 -1.24 5.56 -14.51
N GLY A 319 -2.31 6.05 -15.13
CA GLY A 319 -2.66 5.75 -16.52
C GLY A 319 -2.97 7.00 -17.34
N SER A 320 -2.52 6.99 -18.59
CA SER A 320 -2.86 8.03 -19.58
C SER A 320 -4.03 7.60 -20.45
N SER A 321 -4.77 8.58 -20.96
CA SER A 321 -5.84 8.34 -21.93
C SER A 321 -5.30 7.78 -23.25
N GLN A 322 -4.00 7.87 -23.50
CA GLN A 322 -3.32 7.29 -24.67
C GLN A 322 -3.03 5.79 -24.52
N GLY A 323 -3.40 5.17 -23.39
CA GLY A 323 -3.16 3.75 -23.16
C GLY A 323 -1.74 3.47 -22.70
N GLU A 324 -1.20 4.32 -21.83
CA GLU A 324 0.07 4.09 -21.14
C GLU A 324 -0.17 3.91 -19.66
N LEU A 325 0.61 3.05 -19.02
CA LEU A 325 0.59 2.81 -17.58
C LEU A 325 1.98 3.00 -16.98
N GLN A 326 2.04 3.61 -15.80
CA GLN A 326 3.26 3.79 -15.00
C GLN A 326 2.98 3.41 -13.56
N LEU A 327 3.93 2.75 -12.91
CA LEU A 327 3.87 2.38 -11.50
C LEU A 327 4.78 3.26 -10.65
N PHE A 328 4.31 3.58 -9.46
CA PHE A 328 5.08 4.23 -8.41
C PHE A 328 4.93 3.47 -7.10
N ASP A 329 5.99 3.46 -6.29
CA ASP A 329 5.87 3.05 -4.88
C ASP A 329 5.20 4.14 -4.03
N MET A 330 4.98 3.86 -2.75
CA MET A 330 4.38 4.80 -1.81
C MET A 330 5.27 5.98 -1.39
N ALA A 331 6.53 6.00 -1.83
CA ALA A 331 7.43 7.14 -1.72
C ALA A 331 7.55 7.94 -3.03
N LEU A 332 6.72 7.62 -4.04
CA LEU A 332 6.73 8.18 -5.39
C LEU A 332 7.99 7.88 -6.22
N SER A 333 8.72 6.80 -5.91
CA SER A 333 9.77 6.29 -6.80
C SER A 333 9.15 5.46 -7.94
N PRO A 334 9.53 5.66 -9.20
CA PRO A 334 8.97 4.92 -10.32
C PRO A 334 9.44 3.46 -10.32
N ILE A 335 8.50 2.52 -10.43
CA ILE A 335 8.78 1.08 -10.48
C ILE A 335 8.83 0.64 -11.94
N LYS A 336 9.93 -0.02 -12.31
CA LYS A 336 10.09 -0.61 -13.64
C LYS A 336 9.22 -1.86 -13.79
N ILE A 337 8.64 -2.04 -14.97
CA ILE A 337 7.76 -3.15 -15.32
C ILE A 337 8.25 -3.87 -16.58
N GLN A 338 7.95 -5.17 -16.65
CA GLN A 338 8.24 -6.02 -17.79
C GLN A 338 7.08 -6.99 -18.01
N LEU A 339 6.73 -7.24 -19.27
CA LEU A 339 5.82 -8.34 -19.60
C LEU A 339 6.56 -9.68 -19.57
N LEU A 340 5.99 -10.65 -18.86
CA LEU A 340 6.58 -11.99 -18.69
C LEU A 340 6.77 -12.77 -20.00
N ALA A 341 6.04 -12.42 -21.06
CA ALA A 341 6.11 -13.09 -22.35
C ALA A 341 7.20 -12.53 -23.29
N GLU A 342 7.93 -11.50 -22.86
CA GLU A 342 8.93 -10.79 -23.65
C GLU A 342 10.34 -10.97 -23.07
N ASP A 343 11.34 -10.76 -23.93
CA ASP A 343 12.74 -10.64 -23.51
C ASP A 343 12.90 -9.54 -22.46
N ILE A 344 13.96 -9.66 -21.66
CA ILE A 344 14.21 -8.74 -20.53
C ILE A 344 14.47 -7.33 -21.05
N SER A 345 13.43 -6.50 -20.98
CA SER A 345 13.49 -5.05 -21.17
C SER A 345 12.66 -4.36 -20.09
N LEU A 346 13.33 -3.92 -19.02
CA LEU A 346 12.70 -3.15 -17.96
C LEU A 346 12.31 -1.77 -18.51
N LYS A 347 11.02 -1.46 -18.51
CA LYS A 347 10.48 -0.15 -18.92
C LYS A 347 9.85 0.56 -17.73
N SER A 348 9.95 1.89 -17.68
CA SER A 348 9.21 2.74 -16.73
C SER A 348 7.71 2.76 -17.04
N THR A 349 7.36 2.66 -18.32
CA THR A 349 5.98 2.71 -18.80
C THR A 349 5.61 1.48 -19.62
N LEU A 350 4.36 1.06 -19.51
CA LEU A 350 3.75 0.02 -20.34
C LEU A 350 2.79 0.70 -21.32
N GLN A 351 3.16 0.70 -22.59
CA GLN A 351 2.35 1.24 -23.66
C GLN A 351 1.55 0.13 -24.35
N PHE A 352 0.22 0.24 -24.33
CA PHE A 352 -0.66 -0.77 -24.93
C PHE A 352 -0.63 -0.73 -26.45
N SER A 353 -0.48 0.45 -27.07
CA SER A 353 -0.50 0.62 -28.54
C SER A 353 0.65 -0.09 -29.25
N GLU A 354 1.78 -0.33 -28.57
CA GLU A 354 2.89 -1.16 -29.09
C GLU A 354 2.47 -2.63 -29.30
N LYS A 355 1.43 -3.10 -28.60
CA LYS A 355 1.11 -4.53 -28.46
C LYS A 355 -0.30 -4.87 -28.91
N ILE A 356 -1.21 -3.91 -28.82
CA ILE A 356 -2.61 -4.06 -29.15
C ILE A 356 -2.96 -2.89 -30.06
N ASP A 357 -3.50 -3.18 -31.22
CA ASP A 357 -4.05 -2.16 -32.11
C ASP A 357 -5.30 -1.55 -31.44
N VAL A 358 -5.07 -0.44 -30.73
CA VAL A 358 -6.11 0.29 -30.00
C VAL A 358 -5.99 1.76 -30.39
N SER A 359 -7.00 2.25 -31.09
CA SER A 359 -7.12 3.66 -31.47
C SER A 359 -7.97 4.48 -30.50
N SER A 360 -8.58 3.83 -29.51
CA SER A 360 -9.47 4.44 -28.52
C SER A 360 -8.71 4.80 -27.24
N SER A 361 -9.32 5.68 -26.43
CA SER A 361 -8.70 6.13 -25.19
C SER A 361 -8.89 5.12 -24.06
N LEU A 362 -7.89 4.99 -23.18
CA LEU A 362 -8.04 4.25 -21.93
C LEU A 362 -8.99 5.04 -21.02
N THR A 363 -10.09 4.42 -20.59
CA THR A 363 -11.14 5.09 -19.82
C THR A 363 -11.24 4.61 -18.39
N GLN A 364 -10.75 3.41 -18.10
CA GLN A 364 -10.86 2.84 -16.77
C GLN A 364 -9.70 1.91 -16.41
N ILE A 365 -9.26 2.01 -15.16
CA ILE A 365 -8.36 1.08 -14.48
C ILE A 365 -8.94 0.76 -13.10
N GLN A 366 -8.95 -0.50 -12.69
CA GLN A 366 -9.52 -0.90 -11.41
C GLN A 366 -8.90 -2.20 -10.88
N TRP A 367 -8.31 -2.15 -9.69
CA TRP A 367 -7.82 -3.33 -8.98
C TRP A 367 -8.96 -4.22 -8.51
N THR A 368 -8.72 -5.53 -8.47
CA THR A 368 -9.56 -6.46 -7.70
C THR A 368 -9.48 -6.09 -6.22
N VAL A 369 -10.62 -5.74 -5.61
CA VAL A 369 -10.67 -5.49 -4.18
C VAL A 369 -10.79 -6.83 -3.44
N PRO A 370 -9.80 -7.24 -2.62
CA PRO A 370 -9.98 -8.40 -1.75
C PRO A 370 -11.04 -8.07 -0.70
N LEU A 371 -12.08 -8.90 -0.61
CA LEU A 371 -13.00 -8.84 0.52
C LEU A 371 -12.18 -9.11 1.79
N ALA A 372 -12.30 -8.22 2.78
CA ALA A 372 -11.66 -8.33 4.08
C ALA A 372 -12.05 -9.65 4.75
N THR A 373 -11.29 -10.69 4.46
CA THR A 373 -11.39 -12.01 5.08
C THR A 373 -9.96 -12.43 5.35
N TYR A 374 -9.73 -12.78 6.61
CA TYR A 374 -8.44 -13.20 7.16
C TYR A 374 -7.68 -14.07 6.17
N GLN A 375 -6.46 -13.64 5.85
CA GLN A 375 -5.52 -14.39 5.03
C GLN A 375 -5.21 -15.70 5.75
N SER A 376 -5.78 -16.82 5.27
CA SER A 376 -5.24 -18.14 5.58
C SER A 376 -3.97 -18.32 4.76
N MET A 377 -2.90 -18.83 5.37
CA MET A 377 -1.59 -19.08 4.75
C MET A 377 -1.61 -20.02 3.53
N ASP A 378 -2.76 -20.64 3.22
CA ASP A 378 -2.96 -21.57 2.10
C ASP A 378 -3.87 -21.02 0.97
N ASP A 379 -4.22 -19.72 0.95
CA ASP A 379 -5.01 -19.19 -0.17
C ASP A 379 -4.10 -19.06 -1.40
N THR A 380 -4.21 -20.02 -2.32
CA THR A 380 -3.80 -19.91 -3.74
C THR A 380 -4.69 -18.90 -4.47
N GLY A 381 -4.94 -17.76 -3.82
CA GLY A 381 -5.89 -16.75 -4.17
C GLY A 381 -5.45 -15.97 -5.39
N ILE A 382 -6.45 -15.42 -6.08
CA ILE A 382 -6.26 -14.48 -7.18
C ILE A 382 -5.99 -13.12 -6.55
N HIS A 383 -4.75 -12.64 -6.66
CA HIS A 383 -4.32 -11.33 -6.18
C HIS A 383 -3.76 -10.51 -7.34
N ASP A 384 -3.55 -9.21 -7.11
CA ASP A 384 -2.78 -8.35 -7.99
C ASP A 384 -3.31 -8.30 -9.44
N LEU A 385 -4.63 -8.42 -9.59
CA LEU A 385 -5.32 -8.28 -10.86
C LEU A 385 -5.83 -6.85 -11.05
N LEU A 386 -5.51 -6.29 -12.20
CA LEU A 386 -5.99 -5.00 -12.65
C LEU A 386 -6.88 -5.17 -13.86
N LEU A 387 -8.15 -4.76 -13.75
CA LEU A 387 -9.02 -4.55 -14.89
C LEU A 387 -8.62 -3.25 -15.59
N PHE A 388 -8.54 -3.27 -16.91
CA PHE A 388 -8.44 -2.06 -17.72
C PHE A 388 -9.45 -2.09 -18.87
N MET A 389 -9.93 -0.91 -19.27
CA MET A 389 -10.93 -0.76 -20.33
C MET A 389 -10.65 0.45 -21.20
N PHE A 390 -10.68 0.23 -22.51
CA PHE A 390 -10.66 1.30 -23.51
C PHE A 390 -12.06 1.70 -23.93
N ASP A 391 -12.24 2.96 -24.34
CA ASP A 391 -13.47 3.42 -24.97
C ASP A 391 -13.79 2.52 -26.17
N LYS A 392 -15.03 2.03 -26.26
CA LYS A 392 -15.45 1.07 -27.30
C LYS A 392 -14.67 -0.26 -27.34
N GLY A 393 -13.90 -0.55 -26.30
CA GLY A 393 -13.05 -1.73 -26.18
C GLY A 393 -11.66 -1.54 -26.82
N PRO A 394 -10.74 -2.50 -26.58
CA PRO A 394 -10.94 -3.75 -25.83
C PRO A 394 -10.95 -3.56 -24.30
N ILE A 395 -11.49 -4.56 -23.59
CA ILE A 395 -11.29 -4.77 -22.15
C ILE A 395 -10.22 -5.83 -21.93
N GLY A 396 -9.49 -5.75 -20.81
CA GLY A 396 -8.51 -6.77 -20.44
C GLY A 396 -8.18 -6.77 -18.96
N ILE A 397 -7.39 -7.76 -18.56
CA ILE A 397 -6.94 -7.94 -17.18
C ILE A 397 -5.42 -8.12 -17.22
N LEU A 398 -4.72 -7.30 -16.44
CA LEU A 398 -3.30 -7.49 -16.14
C LEU A 398 -3.16 -8.22 -14.81
N HIS A 399 -2.26 -9.19 -14.76
CA HIS A 399 -1.88 -9.86 -13.53
C HIS A 399 -0.44 -9.49 -13.23
N PHE A 400 -0.23 -8.75 -12.15
CA PHE A 400 1.09 -8.37 -11.71
C PHE A 400 1.70 -9.51 -10.90
N LYS A 401 2.99 -9.76 -11.12
CA LYS A 401 3.77 -10.74 -10.37
C LYS A 401 5.10 -10.12 -9.99
N MET A 402 5.54 -10.36 -8.76
CA MET A 402 6.87 -9.97 -8.34
C MET A 402 7.90 -10.97 -8.86
N GLY A 403 9.04 -10.47 -9.35
CA GLY A 403 10.04 -11.29 -10.05
C GLY A 403 10.73 -12.30 -9.13
N VAL A 404 11.29 -11.84 -8.01
CA VAL A 404 12.22 -12.63 -7.18
C VAL A 404 11.51 -13.51 -6.15
N ILE A 405 10.29 -13.16 -5.75
CA ILE A 405 9.54 -13.88 -4.71
C ILE A 405 8.41 -14.68 -5.39
N PRO A 406 8.60 -15.98 -5.68
CA PRO A 406 7.69 -16.77 -6.53
C PRO A 406 6.28 -16.99 -5.93
N ARG A 407 5.96 -16.35 -4.80
CA ARG A 407 4.67 -16.39 -4.10
C ARG A 407 4.30 -15.07 -3.40
N GLY A 408 5.06 -14.00 -3.61
CA GLY A 408 4.82 -12.72 -2.95
C GLY A 408 3.64 -11.99 -3.58
N GLN A 409 2.70 -11.54 -2.76
CA GLN A 409 1.70 -10.54 -3.17
C GLN A 409 2.42 -9.20 -3.38
N LEU A 410 1.85 -8.29 -4.16
CA LEU A 410 2.33 -6.91 -4.23
C LEU A 410 2.11 -6.19 -2.89
N GLY A 411 3.00 -6.40 -1.92
CA GLY A 411 2.98 -5.76 -0.60
C GLY A 411 4.20 -4.86 -0.36
N LEU A 412 4.14 -4.03 0.68
CA LEU A 412 5.22 -3.10 1.02
C LEU A 412 6.53 -3.83 1.36
N VAL A 413 6.43 -4.95 2.10
CA VAL A 413 7.58 -5.75 2.50
C VAL A 413 8.23 -6.39 1.26
N GLU A 414 7.44 -6.90 0.33
CA GLU A 414 7.92 -7.52 -0.91
C GLU A 414 8.61 -6.51 -1.82
N ILE A 415 8.10 -5.27 -1.92
CA ILE A 415 8.77 -4.19 -2.68
C ILE A 415 10.10 -3.81 -2.03
N ILE A 416 10.12 -3.65 -0.71
CA ILE A 416 11.38 -3.37 0.03
C ILE A 416 12.40 -4.48 -0.22
N GLN A 417 11.96 -5.75 -0.19
CA GLN A 417 12.84 -6.86 -0.51
C GLN A 417 13.37 -6.76 -1.94
N GLU A 418 12.55 -6.48 -2.93
CA GLU A 418 13.02 -6.31 -4.32
C GLU A 418 14.06 -5.19 -4.44
N TYR A 419 13.84 -4.03 -3.80
CA TYR A 419 14.83 -2.95 -3.79
C TYR A 419 16.16 -3.36 -3.13
N ILE A 420 16.12 -4.14 -2.04
CA ILE A 420 17.33 -4.70 -1.43
C ILE A 420 18.06 -5.63 -2.43
N HIS A 421 17.34 -6.43 -3.22
CA HIS A 421 17.94 -7.30 -4.23
C HIS A 421 18.60 -6.52 -5.37
N GLN A 422 18.03 -5.36 -5.76
CA GLN A 422 18.58 -4.47 -6.77
C GLN A 422 19.67 -3.51 -6.23
N ASP A 423 20.03 -3.60 -4.95
CA ASP A 423 20.94 -2.67 -4.24
C ASP A 423 20.44 -1.20 -4.21
N GLU A 424 19.13 -0.99 -4.43
CA GLU A 424 18.42 0.30 -4.40
C GLU A 424 17.98 0.63 -2.95
N MET A 425 18.96 0.84 -2.08
CA MET A 425 18.72 0.91 -0.63
C MET A 425 17.97 2.18 -0.17
N TYR A 426 18.09 3.30 -0.90
CA TYR A 426 17.41 4.54 -0.50
C TYR A 426 15.90 4.44 -0.73
N GLU A 427 15.51 3.81 -1.83
CA GLU A 427 14.13 3.53 -2.22
C GLU A 427 13.46 2.61 -1.17
N ALA A 428 14.16 1.54 -0.77
CA ALA A 428 13.72 0.68 0.33
C ALA A 428 13.50 1.44 1.65
N ILE A 429 14.43 2.32 2.02
CA ILE A 429 14.35 3.12 3.25
C ILE A 429 13.23 4.16 3.14
N ASN A 430 13.04 4.79 1.98
CA ASN A 430 11.99 5.78 1.77
C ASN A 430 10.60 5.18 1.97
N ILE A 431 10.37 3.94 1.50
CA ILE A 431 9.13 3.21 1.81
C ILE A 431 9.02 2.99 3.32
N LEU A 432 10.04 2.46 3.99
CA LEU A 432 10.02 2.22 5.44
C LEU A 432 9.71 3.50 6.24
N CYS A 433 10.29 4.64 5.85
CA CYS A 433 10.02 5.94 6.45
C CYS A 433 8.55 6.39 6.30
N GLY A 434 7.85 5.95 5.25
CA GLY A 434 6.43 6.21 5.01
C GLY A 434 5.48 5.17 5.62
N MET A 435 6.01 4.13 6.25
CA MET A 435 5.21 3.14 6.98
C MET A 435 4.86 3.66 8.38
N ASN A 436 3.68 3.27 8.86
CA ASN A 436 3.21 3.67 10.19
C ASN A 436 3.47 2.54 11.20
N TRP A 437 4.46 2.72 12.07
CA TRP A 437 4.80 1.76 13.12
C TRP A 437 3.63 1.43 14.06
N ASN A 438 2.73 2.38 14.32
CA ASN A 438 1.61 2.17 15.26
C ASN A 438 0.51 1.27 14.69
N THR A 439 0.37 1.21 13.36
CA THR A 439 -0.64 0.36 12.69
C THR A 439 -0.03 -0.85 12.00
N MET A 440 1.26 -0.79 11.64
CA MET A 440 1.97 -1.78 10.83
C MET A 440 3.27 -2.30 11.50
N GLY A 441 3.35 -2.28 12.83
CA GLY A 441 4.59 -2.57 13.59
C GLY A 441 5.36 -3.81 13.14
N HIS A 442 4.68 -4.94 12.92
CA HIS A 442 5.31 -6.16 12.44
C HIS A 442 5.94 -6.00 11.05
N GLN A 443 5.22 -5.37 10.10
CA GLN A 443 5.75 -5.14 8.74
C GLN A 443 6.93 -4.17 8.78
N CYS A 444 6.85 -3.10 9.58
CA CYS A 444 7.96 -2.17 9.78
C CYS A 444 9.20 -2.89 10.34
N TYR A 445 9.03 -3.76 11.34
CA TYR A 445 10.12 -4.54 11.92
C TYR A 445 10.75 -5.50 10.91
N VAL A 446 9.94 -6.26 10.16
CA VAL A 446 10.44 -7.18 9.13
C VAL A 446 11.24 -6.41 8.08
N SER A 447 10.72 -5.29 7.58
CA SER A 447 11.39 -4.43 6.61
C SER A 447 12.69 -3.83 7.14
N LEU A 448 12.67 -3.23 8.35
CA LEU A 448 13.86 -2.68 9.01
C LEU A 448 14.92 -3.77 9.20
N SER A 449 14.51 -4.95 9.68
CA SER A 449 15.44 -6.05 9.91
C SER A 449 16.09 -6.54 8.62
N ALA A 450 15.35 -6.59 7.50
CA ALA A 450 15.88 -6.98 6.21
C ALA A 450 16.93 -5.97 5.71
N ILE A 451 16.59 -4.67 5.75
CA ILE A 451 17.47 -3.57 5.36
C ILE A 451 18.76 -3.58 6.19
N VAL A 452 18.63 -3.57 7.52
CA VAL A 452 19.79 -3.49 8.42
C VAL A 452 20.66 -4.74 8.32
N ASN A 453 20.08 -5.94 8.23
CA ASN A 453 20.88 -7.16 8.05
C ASN A 453 21.64 -7.18 6.72
N TYR A 454 21.04 -6.67 5.65
CA TYR A 454 21.73 -6.54 4.37
C TYR A 454 22.91 -5.58 4.48
N LEU A 455 22.69 -4.37 5.00
CA LEU A 455 23.72 -3.34 5.14
C LEU A 455 24.88 -3.77 6.06
N LEU A 456 24.60 -4.44 7.18
CA LEU A 456 25.64 -4.89 8.13
C LEU A 456 26.55 -6.00 7.58
N LYS A 457 26.13 -6.73 6.55
CA LYS A 457 26.97 -7.72 5.84
C LYS A 457 27.96 -7.07 4.88
N GLN A 458 27.71 -5.82 4.52
CA GLN A 458 28.49 -5.09 3.54
C GLN A 458 29.62 -4.28 4.21
N LYS A 459 30.61 -3.86 3.44
CA LYS A 459 31.65 -2.95 3.93
C LYS A 459 31.06 -1.57 4.22
N LEU A 460 31.40 -1.00 5.37
CA LEU A 460 30.94 0.34 5.76
C LEU A 460 31.49 1.43 4.81
N THR A 461 30.58 2.21 4.25
CA THR A 461 30.85 3.45 3.50
C THR A 461 30.03 4.58 4.14
N PRO A 462 30.37 5.86 3.92
CA PRO A 462 29.57 6.97 4.46
C PRO A 462 28.10 6.93 4.02
N ALA A 463 27.82 6.47 2.79
CA ALA A 463 26.45 6.28 2.31
C ALA A 463 25.72 5.18 3.10
N ARG A 464 26.36 4.03 3.33
CA ARG A 464 25.78 2.90 4.09
C ARG A 464 25.61 3.22 5.57
N GLU A 465 26.52 4.02 6.13
CA GLU A 465 26.40 4.59 7.48
C GLU A 465 25.12 5.43 7.58
N ALA A 466 24.92 6.38 6.65
CA ALA A 466 23.70 7.18 6.59
C ALA A 466 22.43 6.35 6.37
N GLN A 467 22.50 5.29 5.56
CA GLN A 467 21.39 4.35 5.34
C GLN A 467 21.03 3.57 6.61
N LEU A 468 22.01 3.10 7.38
CA LEU A 468 21.80 2.43 8.67
C LEU A 468 21.20 3.38 9.70
N GLU A 469 21.72 4.62 9.77
CA GLU A 469 21.18 5.69 10.62
C GLU A 469 19.72 6.02 10.26
N ALA A 470 19.43 6.23 8.97
CA ALA A 470 18.07 6.51 8.50
C ALA A 470 17.09 5.36 8.80
N SER A 471 17.52 4.12 8.60
CA SER A 471 16.70 2.92 8.87
C SER A 471 16.34 2.79 10.34
N LEU A 472 17.33 2.89 11.24
CA LEU A 472 17.11 2.84 12.69
C LEU A 472 16.37 4.09 13.20
N GLY A 473 16.59 5.22 12.54
CA GLY A 473 15.92 6.50 12.81
C GLY A 473 14.40 6.42 12.66
N THR A 474 13.88 5.54 11.81
CA THR A 474 12.43 5.33 11.69
C THR A 474 11.75 4.90 13.00
N PHE A 475 12.50 4.29 13.93
CA PHE A 475 12.01 3.89 15.25
C PHE A 475 12.51 4.80 16.38
N TYR A 476 13.80 5.18 16.35
CA TYR A 476 14.41 5.99 17.42
C TYR A 476 14.13 7.50 17.32
N ALA A 477 13.97 8.01 16.11
CA ALA A 477 13.67 9.42 15.84
C ALA A 477 12.49 9.55 14.86
N PRO A 478 11.32 9.00 15.20
CA PRO A 478 10.19 8.96 14.31
C PRO A 478 9.59 10.35 14.13
N THR A 479 9.09 10.67 12.93
CA THR A 479 8.44 11.95 12.63
C THR A 479 7.19 12.20 13.46
N ARG A 480 6.54 11.14 13.96
CA ARG A 480 5.47 11.21 14.94
C ARG A 480 5.75 10.25 16.09
N PRO A 481 5.34 10.59 17.32
CA PRO A 481 5.59 9.74 18.47
C PRO A 481 4.93 8.36 18.29
N LEU A 482 5.69 7.32 18.60
CA LEU A 482 5.18 5.95 18.65
C LEU A 482 4.29 5.78 19.88
N SER A 483 3.30 4.90 19.79
CA SER A 483 2.52 4.51 20.96
C SER A 483 3.37 3.72 21.95
N GLU A 484 3.05 3.81 23.25
CA GLU A 484 3.75 3.05 24.29
C GLU A 484 3.70 1.53 24.01
N THR A 485 2.59 1.04 23.46
CA THR A 485 2.43 -0.36 23.06
C THR A 485 3.46 -0.79 22.03
N THR A 486 3.66 0.03 20.98
CA THR A 486 4.61 -0.24 19.89
C THR A 486 6.04 -0.19 20.41
N ILE A 487 6.35 0.76 21.28
CA ILE A 487 7.68 0.87 21.88
C ILE A 487 7.99 -0.37 22.72
N LEU A 488 7.08 -0.78 23.61
CA LEU A 488 7.28 -1.95 24.46
C LEU A 488 7.44 -3.25 23.67
N GLU A 489 6.73 -3.39 22.54
CA GLU A 489 6.76 -4.61 21.73
C GLU A 489 8.06 -4.78 20.93
N TYR A 490 8.63 -3.68 20.39
CA TYR A 490 9.73 -3.73 19.42
C TYR A 490 11.07 -3.18 19.92
N ARG A 491 11.10 -2.45 21.05
CA ARG A 491 12.32 -1.78 21.56
C ARG A 491 13.49 -2.74 21.74
N ASP A 492 13.26 -3.90 22.33
CA ASP A 492 14.33 -4.83 22.66
C ASP A 492 14.93 -5.48 21.41
N GLN A 493 14.09 -5.85 20.45
CA GLN A 493 14.54 -6.42 19.17
C GLN A 493 15.30 -5.39 18.36
N ILE A 494 14.83 -4.14 18.29
CA ILE A 494 15.49 -3.05 17.55
C ILE A 494 16.80 -2.61 18.23
N SER A 495 16.84 -2.61 19.57
CA SER A 495 18.06 -2.33 20.34
C SER A 495 19.21 -3.29 19.99
N ARG A 496 18.92 -4.56 19.71
CA ARG A 496 19.93 -5.52 19.23
C ARG A 496 20.54 -5.09 17.90
N TYR A 497 19.75 -4.52 16.99
CA TYR A 497 20.25 -3.99 15.72
C TYR A 497 21.08 -2.72 15.90
N ALA A 498 20.66 -1.80 16.77
CA ALA A 498 21.43 -0.61 17.10
C ALA A 498 22.81 -0.98 17.70
N ARG A 499 22.84 -1.95 18.63
CA ARG A 499 24.10 -2.49 19.17
C ARG A 499 24.97 -3.15 18.10
N ARG A 500 24.39 -3.90 17.15
CA ARG A 500 25.16 -4.48 16.04
C ARG A 500 25.76 -3.41 15.13
N PHE A 501 25.01 -2.34 14.85
CA PHE A 501 25.51 -1.19 14.11
C PHE A 501 26.66 -0.49 14.84
N PHE A 502 26.53 -0.27 16.15
CA PHE A 502 27.60 0.26 16.99
C PHE A 502 28.91 -0.54 16.85
N HIS A 503 28.85 -1.87 16.97
CA HIS A 503 30.04 -2.72 16.81
C HIS A 503 30.59 -2.69 15.39
N HIS A 504 29.72 -2.53 14.39
CA HIS A 504 30.13 -2.37 13.01
C HIS A 504 30.92 -1.05 12.80
N LEU A 505 30.50 0.05 13.43
CA LEU A 505 31.24 1.32 13.45
C LEU A 505 32.63 1.17 14.10
N LEU A 506 32.71 0.49 15.24
CA LEU A 506 33.97 0.24 15.94
C LEU A 506 34.97 -0.55 15.08
N ARG A 507 34.52 -1.62 14.41
CA ARG A 507 35.35 -2.40 13.49
C ARG A 507 35.95 -1.57 12.37
N HIS A 508 35.24 -0.52 11.95
CA HIS A 508 35.66 0.41 10.92
C HIS A 508 36.31 1.70 11.46
N GLN A 509 36.63 1.75 12.76
CA GLN A 509 37.30 2.89 13.44
C GLN A 509 36.53 4.22 13.34
N ARG A 510 35.20 4.17 13.23
CA ARG A 510 34.32 5.36 13.22
C ARG A 510 33.94 5.74 14.65
N PHE A 511 34.93 6.09 15.44
CA PHE A 511 34.80 6.28 16.89
C PHE A 511 33.82 7.38 17.30
N GLU A 512 33.87 8.54 16.64
CA GLU A 512 32.98 9.67 16.97
C GLU A 512 31.51 9.28 16.84
N LYS A 513 31.16 8.62 15.73
CA LYS A 513 29.81 8.13 15.47
C LYS A 513 29.39 7.01 16.41
N ALA A 514 30.30 6.07 16.69
CA ALA A 514 30.04 5.02 17.68
C ALA A 514 29.80 5.60 19.08
N PHE A 515 30.54 6.64 19.46
CA PHE A 515 30.38 7.35 20.72
C PHE A 515 29.02 8.06 20.80
N LEU A 516 28.60 8.77 19.76
CA LEU A 516 27.28 9.41 19.70
C LEU A 516 26.15 8.37 19.81
N LEU A 517 26.25 7.26 19.07
CA LEU A 517 25.26 6.19 19.16
C LEU A 517 25.21 5.54 20.56
N ALA A 518 26.35 5.42 21.25
CA ALA A 518 26.39 4.94 22.62
C ALA A 518 25.72 5.91 23.62
N VAL A 519 25.84 7.22 23.38
CA VAL A 519 25.10 8.26 24.14
C VAL A 519 23.60 8.09 23.93
N ASP A 520 23.15 7.93 22.68
CA ASP A 520 21.73 7.79 22.35
C ASP A 520 21.10 6.51 22.92
N ILE A 521 21.85 5.40 22.92
CA ILE A 521 21.41 4.13 23.53
C ILE A 521 21.47 4.21 25.06
N GLY A 522 22.39 4.99 25.62
CA GLY A 522 22.54 5.20 27.06
C GLY A 522 23.05 3.96 27.83
N ALA A 523 23.82 3.09 27.17
CA ALA A 523 24.28 1.83 27.76
C ALA A 523 25.79 1.86 28.09
N ARG A 524 26.12 1.54 29.34
CA ARG A 524 27.48 1.60 29.90
C ARG A 524 28.46 0.65 29.22
N ASP A 525 28.00 -0.56 28.91
CA ASP A 525 28.78 -1.59 28.23
C ASP A 525 29.39 -1.06 26.93
N LEU A 526 28.61 -0.33 26.13
CA LEU A 526 29.08 0.27 24.88
C LEU A 526 30.23 1.28 25.10
N PHE A 527 30.16 2.11 26.14
CA PHE A 527 31.26 3.03 26.47
C PHE A 527 32.54 2.30 26.91
N MET A 528 32.39 1.20 27.65
CA MET A 528 33.53 0.36 28.02
C MET A 528 34.15 -0.35 26.79
N ASP A 529 33.33 -0.75 25.82
CA ASP A 529 33.81 -1.31 24.56
C ASP A 529 34.60 -0.28 23.74
N ILE A 530 34.13 0.98 23.68
CA ILE A 530 34.91 2.10 23.08
C ILE A 530 36.24 2.25 23.82
N HIS A 531 36.24 2.25 25.15
CA HIS A 531 37.44 2.43 25.97
C HIS A 531 38.52 1.39 25.64
N TYR A 532 38.18 0.11 25.68
CA TYR A 532 39.14 -0.96 25.40
C TYR A 532 39.63 -0.94 23.95
N PHE A 533 38.74 -0.66 22.99
CA PHE A 533 39.12 -0.61 21.58
C PHE A 533 39.99 0.61 21.25
N ALA A 534 39.69 1.77 21.84
CA ALA A 534 40.49 2.99 21.69
C ALA A 534 41.89 2.82 22.32
N LEU A 535 41.99 2.13 23.47
CA LEU A 535 43.29 1.76 24.07
C LEU A 535 44.13 0.88 23.13
N ASP A 536 43.54 -0.14 22.50
CA ASP A 536 44.24 -1.02 21.53
C ASP A 536 44.77 -0.23 20.31
N LYS A 537 44.05 0.81 19.88
CA LYS A 537 44.46 1.68 18.77
C LYS A 537 45.37 2.85 19.15
N GLY A 538 45.62 3.06 20.44
CA GLY A 538 46.47 4.16 20.93
C GLY A 538 45.76 5.51 21.06
N GLU A 539 44.43 5.55 20.97
CA GLU A 539 43.61 6.76 21.10
C GLU A 539 43.28 7.05 22.57
N LEU A 540 44.30 7.45 23.35
CA LEU A 540 44.19 7.60 24.81
C LEU A 540 43.16 8.64 25.26
N ALA A 541 43.05 9.77 24.53
CA ALA A 541 42.11 10.83 24.87
C ALA A 541 40.65 10.35 24.77
N LEU A 542 40.30 9.62 23.70
CA LEU A 542 38.98 9.03 23.54
C LEU A 542 38.71 7.96 24.60
N ALA A 543 39.71 7.13 24.90
CA ALA A 543 39.58 6.08 25.90
C ALA A 543 39.25 6.65 27.30
N GLU A 544 39.90 7.74 27.71
CA GLU A 544 39.62 8.40 28.99
C GLU A 544 38.22 9.00 29.03
N VAL A 545 37.80 9.67 27.95
CA VAL A 545 36.45 10.26 27.83
C VAL A 545 35.37 9.18 27.90
N ALA A 546 35.55 8.05 27.19
CA ALA A 546 34.62 6.94 27.22
C ALA A 546 34.51 6.31 28.62
N LYS A 547 35.63 6.11 29.32
CA LYS A 547 35.64 5.59 30.70
C LYS A 547 34.92 6.53 31.67
N LYS A 548 35.14 7.84 31.54
CA LYS A 548 34.44 8.84 32.36
C LYS A 548 32.93 8.80 32.11
N LYS A 549 32.50 8.72 30.86
CA LYS A 549 31.07 8.61 30.53
C LYS A 549 30.44 7.31 31.03
N ALA A 550 31.16 6.19 30.98
CA ALA A 550 30.70 4.94 31.58
C ALA A 550 30.44 5.07 33.09
N SER A 551 31.32 5.78 33.82
CA SER A 551 31.11 6.04 35.25
C SER A 551 29.98 7.03 35.54
N ASP A 552 29.76 8.03 34.69
CA ASP A 552 28.66 8.99 34.85
C ASP A 552 27.30 8.25 34.80
N ILE A 553 27.12 7.33 33.86
CA ILE A 553 25.89 6.51 33.74
C ILE A 553 25.66 5.63 34.97
N ASP A 554 26.72 5.03 35.52
CA ASP A 554 26.64 4.30 36.79
C ASP A 554 26.11 5.21 37.92
N THR A 555 26.65 6.42 38.05
CA THR A 555 26.23 7.36 39.10
C THR A 555 24.80 7.87 38.93
N GLU A 556 24.33 8.08 37.69
CA GLU A 556 22.95 8.48 37.38
C GLU A 556 21.94 7.35 37.65
N SER A 557 22.30 6.11 37.34
CA SER A 557 21.46 4.93 37.64
C SER A 557 21.33 4.67 39.15
N ILE A 558 22.37 5.00 39.92
CA ILE A 558 22.37 4.88 41.39
C ILE A 558 21.55 6.01 42.05
N THR A 559 21.57 7.23 41.50
CA THR A 559 20.84 8.39 42.05
C THR A 559 19.35 8.38 41.70
N THR A 560 18.96 7.90 40.51
CA THR A 560 17.53 7.73 40.13
C THR A 560 16.83 6.61 40.93
N GLY A 561 17.56 5.64 41.48
CA GLY A 561 17.04 4.65 42.42
C GLY A 561 16.73 5.17 43.83
N VAL A 562 17.15 6.40 44.17
CA VAL A 562 17.08 6.93 45.54
C VAL A 562 16.25 8.23 45.65
N GLY A 563 15.79 8.82 44.53
CA GLY A 563 15.05 10.10 44.59
C GLY A 563 13.97 10.27 43.54
N LEU A 564 12.73 9.89 43.85
CA LEU A 564 11.51 10.44 43.24
C LEU A 564 10.36 10.51 44.27
N ILE A 565 10.46 11.46 45.19
CA ILE A 565 9.32 12.25 45.68
C ILE A 565 9.53 13.68 45.14
N CYS A 566 8.55 14.16 44.38
CA CYS A 566 8.27 15.55 43.97
C CYS A 566 9.03 16.22 42.80
N LYS A 567 8.25 16.37 41.71
CA LYS A 567 7.94 17.57 40.89
C LYS A 567 8.80 17.94 39.67
N SER A 568 8.02 18.19 38.62
CA SER A 568 8.25 18.43 37.20
C SER A 568 8.57 19.89 36.82
N SER A 569 9.32 20.10 35.72
CA SER A 569 8.99 21.05 34.63
C SER A 569 10.01 21.00 33.47
N GLY A 570 9.54 20.79 32.22
CA GLY A 570 10.31 20.98 30.96
C GLY A 570 10.30 19.78 30.00
N PRO A 571 10.14 19.96 28.67
CA PRO A 571 9.85 18.87 27.74
C PRO A 571 11.14 18.24 27.20
N ASN A 572 11.56 17.14 27.79
CA ASN A 572 12.43 16.14 27.16
C ASN A 572 11.84 14.77 27.53
N ILE A 573 11.14 14.14 26.59
CA ILE A 573 10.57 12.81 26.79
C ILE A 573 11.57 11.79 26.24
N LEU A 574 12.41 11.28 27.12
CA LEU A 574 12.83 9.88 27.13
C LEU A 574 12.66 9.41 28.57
N VAL A 575 11.50 8.82 28.88
CA VAL A 575 11.28 8.17 30.17
C VAL A 575 11.76 6.72 30.05
N LEU A 576 12.87 6.43 30.74
CA LEU A 576 13.33 5.08 31.04
C LEU A 576 12.40 4.48 32.10
N VAL A 577 11.72 3.38 31.76
CA VAL A 577 11.25 2.40 32.76
C VAL A 577 12.05 1.12 32.53
N ASN A 578 12.88 0.78 33.51
CA ASN A 578 13.70 -0.42 33.54
C ASN A 578 12.80 -1.65 33.81
N GLY A 579 12.79 -2.58 32.87
CA GLY A 579 12.21 -3.91 33.02
C GLY A 579 13.16 -4.84 33.76
N SER A 580 12.76 -5.21 34.97
CA SER A 580 12.88 -6.52 35.64
C SER A 580 14.02 -7.47 35.21
N SER A 581 14.85 -7.79 36.20
CA SER A 581 15.63 -9.02 36.33
C SER A 581 14.79 -10.27 36.10
N VAL A 582 15.30 -11.22 35.30
CA VAL A 582 14.81 -12.61 35.21
C VAL A 582 16.03 -13.55 35.33
N PRO A 583 15.92 -14.70 36.05
CA PRO A 583 17.07 -15.54 36.39
C PRO A 583 17.49 -16.50 35.26
N GLU A 584 18.73 -16.97 35.39
CA GLU A 584 19.42 -17.96 34.57
C GLU A 584 18.55 -19.19 34.22
N TYR A 585 18.24 -19.34 32.93
CA TYR A 585 18.17 -20.64 32.26
C TYR A 585 18.68 -20.48 30.83
N MET A 586 19.68 -21.30 30.48
CA MET A 586 20.48 -21.24 29.27
C MET A 586 19.66 -21.68 28.05
N ASP A 587 19.44 -20.78 27.08
CA ASP A 587 18.73 -21.06 25.83
C ASP A 587 19.71 -21.56 24.75
N TRP A 588 19.27 -22.52 23.93
CA TRP A 588 20.12 -23.24 22.95
C TRP A 588 20.64 -22.35 21.80
N THR A 589 20.17 -21.12 21.70
CA THR A 589 20.67 -20.07 20.81
C THR A 589 22.06 -19.54 21.20
N ASP A 590 22.40 -19.55 22.50
CA ASP A 590 23.72 -19.14 22.99
C ASP A 590 24.81 -20.18 22.69
N VAL A 591 24.45 -21.46 22.59
CA VAL A 591 25.37 -22.53 22.20
C VAL A 591 25.80 -22.37 20.73
N CYS A 592 24.89 -21.92 19.86
CA CYS A 592 25.22 -21.60 18.47
C CYS A 592 26.12 -20.36 18.35
N MET A 593 25.94 -19.35 19.21
CA MET A 593 26.83 -18.17 19.24
C MET A 593 28.25 -18.52 19.70
N TYR A 594 28.40 -19.44 20.66
CA TYR A 594 29.73 -19.89 21.11
C TYR A 594 30.46 -20.72 20.05
N VAL A 595 29.74 -21.55 19.28
CA VAL A 595 30.31 -22.35 18.18
C VAL A 595 30.72 -21.45 17.00
N CYS A 596 29.95 -20.41 16.67
CA CYS A 596 30.33 -19.43 15.64
C CYS A 596 31.57 -18.61 16.02
N HIS A 597 31.70 -18.18 17.29
CA HIS A 597 32.90 -17.48 17.75
C HIS A 597 34.16 -18.34 17.72
N ILE A 598 34.05 -19.65 17.98
CA ILE A 598 35.18 -20.59 17.84
C ILE A 598 35.51 -20.82 16.36
N TYR A 599 34.51 -20.89 15.48
CA TYR A 599 34.70 -21.04 14.03
C TYR A 599 35.43 -19.84 13.42
N ASP A 600 35.03 -18.62 13.78
CA ASP A 600 35.68 -17.39 13.30
C ASP A 600 37.11 -17.24 13.84
N PHE A 601 37.36 -17.68 15.08
CA PHE A 601 38.71 -17.72 15.66
C PHE A 601 39.61 -18.78 15.00
N CYS A 602 39.04 -19.94 14.61
CA CYS A 602 39.76 -20.98 13.88
C CYS A 602 40.08 -20.55 12.43
N ILE A 603 39.17 -19.86 11.74
CA ILE A 603 39.41 -19.30 10.40
C ILE A 603 40.47 -18.19 10.45
N TYR A 604 40.49 -17.37 11.51
CA TYR A 604 41.51 -16.35 11.72
C TYR A 604 42.92 -16.94 11.92
N ILE A 605 43.04 -18.10 12.59
CA ILE A 605 44.30 -18.84 12.71
C ILE A 605 44.67 -19.53 11.38
N PHE A 606 43.68 -20.06 10.65
CA PHE A 606 43.85 -20.71 9.35
C PHE A 606 44.44 -19.77 8.28
N TYR A 607 44.05 -18.49 8.29
CA TYR A 607 44.58 -17.49 7.36
C TYR A 607 45.99 -16.98 7.70
N ARG A 608 46.48 -17.22 8.94
CA ARG A 608 47.76 -16.65 9.40
C ARG A 608 48.94 -17.63 9.34
N GLU A 609 48.71 -18.94 9.27
CA GLU A 609 49.77 -19.95 9.16
C GLU A 609 49.60 -20.86 7.93
N MET A 610 50.05 -20.39 6.77
CA MET A 610 50.32 -21.26 5.63
C MET A 610 51.80 -21.68 5.65
N HIS A 611 52.11 -22.84 6.24
CA HIS A 611 53.21 -23.74 5.85
C HIS A 611 53.09 -25.08 6.62
N ALA A 612 53.55 -26.16 5.99
CA ALA A 612 53.00 -27.51 6.10
C ALA A 612 53.29 -28.34 7.37
N ASN A 613 52.38 -29.30 7.61
CA ASN A 613 52.54 -30.64 8.21
C ASN A 613 52.82 -30.87 9.72
N ILE A 614 52.79 -29.85 10.60
CA ILE A 614 52.97 -30.05 12.06
C ILE A 614 51.68 -29.79 12.87
N PHE A 615 50.53 -29.63 12.21
CA PHE A 615 49.32 -29.05 12.82
C PHE A 615 48.42 -30.06 13.58
N TYR A 616 48.31 -31.31 13.11
CA TYR A 616 47.37 -32.29 13.69
C TYR A 616 47.70 -32.67 15.14
N THR A 617 48.98 -32.77 15.50
CA THR A 617 49.40 -33.19 16.84
C THR A 617 49.23 -32.08 17.88
N ARG A 618 49.34 -30.80 17.49
CA ARG A 618 49.20 -29.65 18.41
C ARG A 618 47.75 -29.29 18.73
N ILE A 619 46.82 -29.45 17.77
CA ILE A 619 45.38 -29.31 18.03
C ILE A 619 44.90 -30.41 18.98
N PHE A 620 45.35 -31.65 18.77
CA PHE A 620 44.97 -32.79 19.61
C PHE A 620 45.39 -32.61 21.09
N ILE A 621 46.56 -32.02 21.34
CA ILE A 621 47.04 -31.70 22.70
C ILE A 621 46.25 -30.53 23.32
N LYS A 622 45.92 -29.49 22.55
CA LYS A 622 45.10 -28.36 23.05
C LYS A 622 43.65 -28.77 23.35
N MET A 623 43.04 -29.64 22.54
CA MET A 623 41.68 -30.16 22.80
C MET A 623 41.64 -31.10 24.01
N LYS A 624 42.68 -31.90 24.25
CA LYS A 624 42.80 -32.72 25.47
C LYS A 624 42.89 -31.86 26.75
N ASN A 625 43.54 -30.70 26.67
CA ASN A 625 43.59 -29.75 27.78
C ASN A 625 42.25 -29.01 27.98
N LEU A 626 41.50 -28.71 26.91
CA LEU A 626 40.14 -28.18 27.03
C LEU A 626 39.17 -29.18 27.70
N LYS A 627 39.33 -30.49 27.45
CA LYS A 627 38.57 -31.56 28.10
C LYS A 627 38.76 -31.60 29.63
N ARG A 628 39.93 -31.17 30.12
CA ARG A 628 40.20 -31.04 31.57
C ARG A 628 39.55 -29.79 32.20
N VAL A 629 39.23 -28.77 31.41
CA VAL A 629 38.70 -27.48 31.90
C VAL A 629 37.17 -27.43 31.85
N LEU A 630 36.51 -28.17 30.96
CA LEU A 630 35.06 -28.00 30.68
C LEU A 630 34.16 -29.22 30.92
N THR A 631 34.65 -30.35 31.45
CA THR A 631 33.82 -31.55 31.78
C THR A 631 32.81 -31.94 30.68
N ILE A 632 33.26 -31.96 29.42
CA ILE A 632 32.39 -32.27 28.27
C ILE A 632 32.24 -33.80 28.14
N SER A 633 30.99 -34.27 28.03
CA SER A 633 30.61 -35.68 27.80
C SER A 633 31.22 -36.24 26.50
N ASN A 634 31.61 -37.53 26.52
CA ASN A 634 32.24 -38.23 25.39
C ASN A 634 31.38 -38.21 24.10
N ALA A 635 30.06 -38.05 24.19
CA ALA A 635 29.17 -38.01 23.02
C ALA A 635 29.40 -36.78 22.12
N HIS A 636 29.73 -35.62 22.70
CA HIS A 636 29.97 -34.39 21.94
C HIS A 636 31.33 -34.38 21.22
N LEU A 637 32.31 -35.13 21.74
CA LEU A 637 33.62 -35.29 21.11
C LEU A 637 33.54 -36.14 19.84
N VAL A 638 32.66 -37.16 19.85
CA VAL A 638 32.41 -38.04 18.70
C VAL A 638 31.67 -37.29 17.59
N PHE A 639 30.73 -36.40 17.94
CA PHE A 639 30.03 -35.55 16.97
C PHE A 639 30.99 -34.55 16.28
N PHE A 640 31.93 -33.97 17.04
CA PHE A 640 32.98 -33.12 16.47
C PHE A 640 33.98 -33.90 15.61
N GLN A 641 34.32 -35.14 15.97
CA GLN A 641 35.14 -36.02 15.12
C GLN A 641 34.45 -36.35 13.80
N PHE A 642 33.12 -36.47 13.79
CA PHE A 642 32.36 -36.75 12.57
C PHE A 642 32.31 -35.54 11.63
N LEU A 643 32.16 -34.32 12.17
CA LEU A 643 32.19 -33.07 11.41
C LEU A 643 33.56 -32.74 10.81
N LEU A 644 34.65 -33.12 11.50
CA LEU A 644 36.02 -32.91 11.01
C LEU A 644 36.48 -33.95 9.97
N PHE A 645 35.73 -35.04 9.80
CA PHE A 645 36.00 -36.07 8.78
C PHE A 645 35.19 -35.83 7.48
N LEU A 646 34.21 -34.92 7.53
CA LEU A 646 33.33 -34.54 6.42
C LEU A 646 33.83 -33.31 5.63
N PHE A 647 34.90 -32.66 6.09
CA PHE A 647 35.66 -31.60 5.42
C PHE A 647 37.09 -32.08 5.23
#